data_AF-A0A3Q2P337-F1
#
_entry.id   AF-A0A3Q2P337-F1
#
_cell.length_a   1.000
_cell.length_b   1.000
_cell.length_c   1.000
_cell.angle_alpha   90.00
_cell.angle_beta   90.00
_cell.angle_gamma   90.00
#
_symmetry.space_group_name_H-M   'P 1'
#
loop_
_entity.id
_entity.type
_entity.pdbx_description
1 polymer ?
#
loop_
_entity_poly.entity_id
_entity_poly.type
_entity_poly.pdbx_seq_one_letter_code
_entity_poly.pdbx_strand_id
1 'polypeptide(L)'
;KTEQGHKRAQNAGAGGSTAVETVIKLGGVSNSEEQDIKALQAKNRKLGESLDQRQVIEDELRERIERLETRQATDDASLLILNRYWNQFDENIRLLIRRYDQASSEPEKSPTGEGRSLKPETPEPDGDSNQERAKDRGRHQGETTNSFLATLASSTSEEMEAELQERVESSQKQANRVVEIYKNLKSTLDQLKAELDSGTGEGKHVELNSLLSRENELLQQLTEDLKQKHSHMTNESRSLGRAANKADQRVSELQARIEELQWDMEKIRRRENRLNAHLSEILERVNSKGYKVCGEASSVCGTITINKRKFEEMNSELEENTELAENRLVELQKLQQDLQNVQQENNSMKTELVSRAEGLVKESSEYRCLQSQFSVLYNESLTLKAQLDETRARLNTTRTARLRQLEHMENDEVALQRKVRTEVFQLEDTLAQVKKEYEMLRIEFEQTLAANEQAGPINREMRHLISTLQTHNQQLKGEVVKYKLRLRETQAELHQIRASKGSAVLQSQSSTEMDVKDEMTSPSTPAVSGEPAVKKDFIKKEEKDREREREKEKEREREKPGVSSQQEETAGDRLAMLGGSKRKEMEQLKIVRAELKKAQESQREMKLLLDMYRSAPKEQRDKVQLMAAEKKTKSEAEELRQRLRELEERERREGKKMADEEALRKIRSVEEQIDILNKKLSIAKQEEDALLSEMDVTGQAFEDMQEQNIRLMQQLREKDDANFKLMSERIKSNQIHKLLKEEKEELADQLLTLKTQVDAQLQVVRKLEEKERLLQGTISTAERELGLRTQALDMNKRKAQESALLSEELRAQLEQVQQKLKLVREEVVENSISREKESFNARRAQEDISKLRRKIEKAKKPAEKISNGDEILNEEINEYKARLTCPCCNSRVKDAVLTKCFHVFCFECVKTRYDTRQRKCPKCNAAFGANDFHRIYIG
;
A
#
# COMPACT_ATOMS: atom_id res chain seq x y z
N LYS A 1 1.95 6.33 -6.81
CA LYS A 1 2.89 6.21 -5.65
C LYS A 1 3.08 7.64 -5.12
N THR A 2 2.97 8.01 -3.84
CA THR A 2 3.64 7.51 -2.61
C THR A 2 5.16 7.61 -2.64
N GLU A 3 5.69 8.70 -2.06
CA GLU A 3 6.85 8.70 -1.16
C GLU A 3 6.51 9.74 -0.07
N GLN A 4 6.32 9.32 1.19
CA GLN A 4 7.36 9.06 2.19
C GLN A 4 8.20 10.30 2.52
N GLY A 5 7.96 10.87 3.71
CA GLY A 5 8.69 12.04 4.18
C GLY A 5 10.05 11.70 4.79
N HIS A 6 10.91 12.72 4.91
CA HIS A 6 12.14 12.65 5.70
C HIS A 6 12.13 13.72 6.79
N LYS A 7 11.99 13.29 8.05
CA LYS A 7 12.42 14.09 9.20
C LYS A 7 13.94 14.04 9.27
N ARG A 8 14.61 15.19 9.25
CA ARG A 8 15.99 15.29 9.76
C ARG A 8 16.13 16.53 10.64
N ALA A 9 16.32 16.30 11.93
CA ALA A 9 16.60 17.36 12.88
C ALA A 9 18.08 17.78 12.80
N GLN A 10 18.33 19.08 12.85
CA GLN A 10 19.60 19.65 13.30
C GLN A 10 19.28 20.88 14.16
N ASN A 11 19.99 20.99 15.29
CA ASN A 11 19.80 22.04 16.29
C ASN A 11 21.16 22.36 16.91
N ALA A 12 21.77 23.49 16.57
CA ALA A 12 23.01 23.96 17.18
C ALA A 12 23.33 25.43 16.84
N GLY A 13 23.62 26.23 17.87
CA GLY A 13 24.65 27.29 17.79
C GLY A 13 24.18 28.74 17.66
N ALA A 14 24.42 29.51 18.72
CA ALA A 14 24.39 30.98 18.84
C ALA A 14 23.03 31.70 18.59
N GLY A 15 22.58 32.67 19.38
CA GLY A 15 23.16 33.26 20.60
C GLY A 15 23.55 34.73 20.41
N GLY A 16 22.65 35.64 20.79
CA GLY A 16 22.85 37.09 20.76
C GLY A 16 21.62 37.81 21.33
N SER A 17 21.83 38.88 22.10
CA SER A 17 20.78 39.58 22.84
C SER A 17 20.46 40.95 22.24
N THR A 18 19.21 41.41 22.43
CA THR A 18 18.78 42.82 22.53
C THR A 18 19.33 43.85 21.53
N ALA A 19 18.45 44.35 20.65
CA ALA A 19 18.16 45.80 20.57
C ALA A 19 16.82 46.03 19.85
N VAL A 20 16.09 47.09 20.22
CA VAL A 20 14.99 47.65 19.44
C VAL A 20 15.54 48.88 18.73
N GLU A 21 15.57 48.88 17.40
CA GLU A 21 15.83 50.11 16.64
C GLU A 21 15.11 50.09 15.28
N THR A 22 14.10 50.93 15.15
CA THR A 22 13.25 51.04 13.95
C THR A 22 13.91 51.92 12.89
N VAL A 23 14.87 51.36 12.16
CA VAL A 23 15.48 52.05 11.00
C VAL A 23 14.54 51.97 9.80
N ILE A 24 13.84 53.07 9.53
CA ILE A 24 13.03 53.23 8.31
C ILE A 24 13.97 53.35 7.10
N LYS A 25 14.24 52.21 6.44
CA LYS A 25 14.91 52.21 5.13
C LYS A 25 13.93 52.69 4.06
N LEU A 26 14.07 53.95 3.66
CA LEU A 26 13.47 54.48 2.44
C LEU A 26 13.90 53.62 1.23
N GLY A 27 12.96 53.38 0.31
CA GLY A 27 13.12 52.39 -0.75
C GLY A 27 14.25 52.72 -1.73
N GLY A 28 15.22 51.80 -1.87
CA GLY A 28 16.14 51.81 -3.01
C GLY A 28 15.39 51.48 -4.30
N VAL A 29 15.64 52.25 -5.36
CA VAL A 29 15.12 51.94 -6.70
C VAL A 29 15.66 50.58 -7.13
N SER A 30 14.78 49.63 -7.44
CA SER A 30 15.21 48.29 -7.87
C SER A 30 15.80 48.36 -9.27
N ASN A 31 17.09 48.05 -9.39
CA ASN A 31 17.82 48.10 -10.65
C ASN A 31 17.25 47.07 -11.64
N SER A 32 17.18 47.39 -12.94
CA SER A 32 16.54 46.51 -13.96
C SER A 32 17.11 45.09 -13.89
N GLU A 33 18.42 44.97 -13.76
CA GLU A 33 19.16 43.72 -13.67
C GLU A 33 18.66 42.81 -12.54
N GLU A 34 18.22 43.34 -11.39
CA GLU A 34 17.61 42.52 -10.34
C GLU A 34 16.24 41.97 -10.76
N GLN A 35 15.44 42.76 -11.50
CA GLN A 35 14.13 42.34 -11.98
C GLN A 35 14.30 41.28 -13.09
N ASP A 36 15.25 41.48 -13.99
CA ASP A 36 15.62 40.52 -15.05
C ASP A 36 16.19 39.21 -14.47
N ILE A 37 17.06 39.28 -13.46
CA ILE A 37 17.57 38.09 -12.74
C ILE A 37 16.41 37.35 -12.05
N LYS A 38 15.49 38.05 -11.37
CA LYS A 38 14.31 37.43 -10.73
C LYS A 38 13.36 36.82 -11.78
N ALA A 39 13.20 37.44 -12.94
CA ALA A 39 12.41 36.91 -14.05
C ALA A 39 13.06 35.67 -14.69
N LEU A 40 14.39 35.64 -14.83
CA LEU A 40 15.15 34.46 -15.29
C LEU A 40 15.12 33.32 -14.27
N GLN A 41 15.23 33.62 -12.96
CA GLN A 41 15.05 32.63 -11.90
C GLN A 41 13.62 32.05 -11.90
N ALA A 42 12.60 32.87 -12.12
CA ALA A 42 11.21 32.40 -12.25
C ALA A 42 11.00 31.54 -13.51
N LYS A 43 11.61 31.90 -14.64
CA LYS A 43 11.59 31.10 -15.88
C LYS A 43 12.31 29.76 -15.70
N ASN A 44 13.51 29.75 -15.11
CA ASN A 44 14.26 28.53 -14.83
C ASN A 44 13.53 27.62 -13.83
N ARG A 45 12.85 28.18 -12.82
CA ARG A 45 12.01 27.39 -11.91
C ARG A 45 10.86 26.70 -12.67
N LYS A 46 10.13 27.43 -13.52
CA LYS A 46 9.07 26.87 -14.37
C LYS A 46 9.56 25.83 -15.38
N LEU A 47 10.79 25.98 -15.88
CA LEU A 47 11.43 24.98 -16.74
C LEU A 47 11.84 23.72 -15.96
N GLY A 48 12.28 23.85 -14.70
CA GLY A 48 12.46 22.74 -13.77
C GLY A 48 11.14 22.03 -13.48
N GLU A 49 10.12 22.75 -13.04
CA GLU A 49 8.76 22.23 -12.79
C GLU A 49 8.21 21.49 -14.03
N SER A 50 8.47 21.99 -15.25
CA SER A 50 8.07 21.34 -16.51
C SER A 50 8.95 20.15 -16.92
N LEU A 51 10.18 20.04 -16.41
CA LEU A 51 11.05 18.88 -16.59
C LEU A 51 10.66 17.77 -15.61
N ASP A 52 10.43 18.12 -14.35
CA ASP A 52 9.97 17.20 -13.31
C ASP A 52 8.62 16.56 -13.71
N GLN A 53 7.68 17.37 -14.22
CA GLN A 53 6.40 16.87 -14.78
C GLN A 53 6.60 15.92 -15.96
N ARG A 54 7.59 16.16 -16.84
CA ARG A 54 7.90 15.23 -17.95
C ARG A 54 8.53 13.94 -17.45
N GLN A 55 9.41 14.00 -16.46
CA GLN A 55 10.03 12.82 -15.85
C GLN A 55 8.95 11.92 -15.22
N VAL A 56 8.01 12.49 -14.46
CA VAL A 56 6.87 11.74 -13.90
C VAL A 56 6.03 11.08 -14.99
N ILE A 57 5.74 11.78 -16.09
CA ILE A 57 5.00 11.19 -17.23
C ILE A 57 5.81 10.07 -17.91
N GLU A 58 7.13 10.23 -18.05
CA GLU A 58 7.99 9.20 -18.63
C GLU A 58 8.05 7.96 -17.73
N ASP A 59 8.16 8.13 -16.41
CA ASP A 59 8.19 7.05 -15.43
C ASP A 59 6.84 6.33 -15.32
N GLU A 60 5.71 7.06 -15.41
CA GLU A 60 4.38 6.47 -15.52
C GLU A 60 4.20 5.66 -16.82
N LEU A 61 4.77 6.12 -17.93
CA LEU A 61 4.78 5.40 -19.21
C LEU A 61 5.70 4.17 -19.15
N ARG A 62 6.86 4.25 -18.51
CA ARG A 62 7.76 3.10 -18.27
C ARG A 62 7.09 2.03 -17.41
N GLU A 63 6.50 2.41 -16.27
CA GLU A 63 5.71 1.48 -15.44
C GLU A 63 4.47 0.96 -16.19
N ARG A 64 3.90 1.71 -17.15
CA ARG A 64 2.81 1.21 -18.01
C ARG A 64 3.31 0.19 -19.04
N ILE A 65 4.49 0.37 -19.63
CA ILE A 65 5.10 -0.58 -20.57
C ILE A 65 5.43 -1.88 -19.84
N GLU A 66 6.10 -1.83 -18.69
CA GLU A 66 6.43 -3.01 -17.89
C GLU A 66 5.17 -3.82 -17.50
N ARG A 67 4.07 -3.15 -17.14
CA ARG A 67 2.76 -3.78 -16.87
C ARG A 67 2.07 -4.36 -18.12
N LEU A 68 2.40 -3.89 -19.32
CA LEU A 68 1.90 -4.43 -20.58
C LEU A 68 2.76 -5.60 -21.05
N GLU A 69 4.08 -5.53 -20.93
CA GLU A 69 5.01 -6.63 -21.24
C GLU A 69 4.80 -7.84 -20.33
N THR A 70 4.67 -7.63 -19.01
CA THR A 70 4.37 -8.70 -18.05
C THR A 70 3.00 -9.33 -18.29
N ARG A 71 2.00 -8.54 -18.70
CA ARG A 71 0.70 -9.06 -19.12
C ARG A 71 0.79 -9.82 -20.43
N GLN A 72 1.50 -9.30 -21.43
CA GLN A 72 1.68 -9.97 -22.71
C GLN A 72 2.31 -11.35 -22.51
N ALA A 73 3.33 -11.48 -21.67
CA ALA A 73 3.92 -12.77 -21.33
C ALA A 73 2.93 -13.77 -20.69
N THR A 74 1.93 -13.29 -19.92
CA THR A 74 0.86 -14.17 -19.38
C THR A 74 -0.23 -14.49 -20.40
N ASP A 75 -0.56 -13.55 -21.28
CA ASP A 75 -1.55 -13.75 -22.34
C ASP A 75 -0.98 -14.70 -23.42
N ASP A 76 0.28 -14.54 -23.83
CA ASP A 76 1.05 -15.44 -24.73
C ASP A 76 1.14 -16.88 -24.19
N ALA A 77 1.48 -17.04 -22.90
CA ALA A 77 1.52 -18.35 -22.26
C ALA A 77 0.13 -19.01 -22.23
N SER A 78 -0.92 -18.23 -22.01
CA SER A 78 -2.31 -18.71 -22.03
C SER A 78 -2.74 -19.14 -23.45
N LEU A 79 -2.31 -18.42 -24.48
CA LEU A 79 -2.55 -18.75 -25.89
C LEU A 79 -1.85 -20.06 -26.31
N LEU A 80 -0.60 -20.29 -25.87
CA LEU A 80 0.11 -21.55 -26.10
C LEU A 80 -0.62 -22.74 -25.45
N ILE A 81 -1.05 -22.59 -24.19
CA ILE A 81 -1.81 -23.61 -23.45
C ILE A 81 -3.14 -23.92 -24.17
N LEU A 82 -3.87 -22.88 -24.61
CA LEU A 82 -5.11 -23.03 -25.36
C LEU A 82 -4.89 -23.79 -26.69
N ASN A 83 -3.85 -23.43 -27.43
CA ASN A 83 -3.50 -24.09 -28.70
C ASN A 83 -3.18 -25.57 -28.51
N ARG A 84 -2.44 -25.92 -27.43
CA ARG A 84 -2.12 -27.31 -27.09
C ARG A 84 -3.37 -28.13 -26.80
N TYR A 85 -4.29 -27.61 -25.97
CA TYR A 85 -5.54 -28.31 -25.67
C TYR A 85 -6.47 -28.42 -26.88
N TRP A 86 -6.52 -27.42 -27.77
CA TRP A 86 -7.31 -27.49 -29.00
C TRP A 86 -6.75 -28.56 -29.97
N ASN A 87 -5.43 -28.65 -30.11
CA ASN A 87 -4.80 -29.71 -30.92
C ASN A 87 -5.02 -31.11 -30.32
N GLN A 88 -5.02 -31.24 -28.99
CA GLN A 88 -5.36 -32.49 -28.31
C GLN A 88 -6.83 -32.88 -28.52
N PHE A 89 -7.76 -31.91 -28.49
CA PHE A 89 -9.18 -32.12 -28.77
C PHE A 89 -9.40 -32.59 -30.22
N ASP A 90 -8.77 -31.92 -31.19
CA ASP A 90 -8.79 -32.29 -32.61
C ASP A 90 -8.32 -33.74 -32.86
N GLU A 91 -7.19 -34.15 -32.27
CA GLU A 91 -6.68 -35.52 -32.45
C GLU A 91 -7.54 -36.55 -31.71
N ASN A 92 -8.03 -36.25 -30.50
CA ASN A 92 -8.95 -37.14 -29.77
C ASN A 92 -10.23 -37.41 -30.57
N ILE A 93 -10.85 -36.39 -31.17
CA ILE A 93 -12.04 -36.55 -32.01
C ILE A 93 -11.69 -37.33 -33.29
N ARG A 94 -10.58 -37.01 -33.96
CA ARG A 94 -10.11 -37.74 -35.16
C ARG A 94 -9.88 -39.22 -34.90
N LEU A 95 -9.30 -39.57 -33.75
CA LEU A 95 -9.13 -40.96 -33.31
C LEU A 95 -10.46 -41.64 -33.00
N LEU A 96 -11.44 -40.92 -32.44
CA LEU A 96 -12.76 -41.46 -32.13
C LEU A 96 -13.57 -41.77 -33.40
N ILE A 97 -13.52 -40.87 -34.39
CA ILE A 97 -14.12 -41.07 -35.72
C ILE A 97 -13.47 -42.29 -36.41
N ARG A 98 -12.12 -42.33 -36.46
CA ARG A 98 -11.36 -43.42 -37.10
C ARG A 98 -11.69 -44.82 -36.58
N ARG A 99 -12.07 -44.96 -35.30
CA ARG A 99 -12.46 -46.26 -34.72
C ARG A 99 -13.81 -46.77 -35.25
N TYR A 100 -14.69 -45.90 -35.75
CA TYR A 100 -16.06 -46.26 -36.13
C TYR A 100 -16.31 -46.19 -37.63
N ASP A 101 -15.72 -45.20 -38.32
CA ASP A 101 -15.94 -44.97 -39.76
C ASP A 101 -15.04 -45.82 -40.69
N GLN A 102 -14.17 -46.70 -40.16
CA GLN A 102 -13.25 -47.53 -40.97
C GLN A 102 -13.93 -48.50 -41.95
N ALA A 103 -15.25 -48.62 -41.93
CA ALA A 103 -16.02 -49.33 -42.95
C ALA A 103 -16.27 -48.52 -44.24
N SER A 104 -15.98 -47.20 -44.27
CA SER A 104 -16.21 -46.35 -45.44
C SER A 104 -15.27 -45.13 -45.51
N SER A 105 -14.67 -44.92 -46.69
CA SER A 105 -13.70 -43.87 -47.08
C SER A 105 -12.24 -44.10 -46.67
N GLU A 106 -11.34 -43.83 -47.61
CA GLU A 106 -9.91 -43.64 -47.36
C GLU A 106 -9.70 -42.36 -46.53
N PRO A 107 -8.56 -42.23 -45.81
CA PRO A 107 -8.20 -40.95 -45.20
C PRO A 107 -7.97 -39.90 -46.30
N GLU A 108 -8.90 -38.94 -46.43
CA GLU A 108 -8.67 -37.73 -47.22
C GLU A 108 -7.35 -37.09 -46.77
N LYS A 109 -6.40 -37.01 -47.70
CA LYS A 109 -5.22 -36.18 -47.53
C LYS A 109 -5.70 -34.73 -47.61
N SER A 110 -5.86 -34.09 -46.46
CA SER A 110 -5.98 -32.63 -46.39
C SER A 110 -4.87 -32.02 -47.25
N PRO A 111 -5.20 -31.11 -48.19
CA PRO A 111 -4.21 -30.60 -49.13
C PRO A 111 -3.06 -29.94 -48.37
N THR A 112 -1.83 -30.21 -48.81
CA THR A 112 -0.63 -29.48 -48.37
C THR A 112 -0.67 -28.08 -48.96
N GLY A 113 -1.49 -27.20 -48.39
CA GLY A 113 -1.46 -25.78 -48.68
C GLY A 113 -0.18 -25.19 -48.13
N GLU A 114 0.62 -24.54 -48.99
CA GLU A 114 1.86 -23.84 -48.63
C GLU A 114 1.58 -22.49 -47.91
N GLY A 115 0.55 -22.48 -47.05
CA GLY A 115 0.11 -21.33 -46.26
C GLY A 115 0.55 -21.45 -44.81
N ARG A 116 0.61 -20.32 -44.11
CA ARG A 116 0.79 -20.29 -42.65
C ARG A 116 -0.34 -21.08 -41.99
N SER A 117 0.00 -21.99 -41.08
CA SER A 117 -0.99 -22.76 -40.33
C SER A 117 -0.79 -22.62 -38.83
N LEU A 118 -1.88 -22.48 -38.09
CA LEU A 118 -1.89 -22.49 -36.62
C LEU A 118 -1.58 -23.87 -36.00
N LYS A 119 -1.26 -24.87 -36.85
CA LYS A 119 -0.77 -26.20 -36.48
C LYS A 119 0.71 -26.33 -36.89
N PRO A 120 1.66 -26.17 -35.96
CA PRO A 120 3.07 -26.44 -36.22
C PRO A 120 3.28 -27.91 -36.62
N GLU A 121 4.13 -28.18 -37.61
CA GLU A 121 4.48 -29.54 -38.04
C GLU A 121 5.31 -30.31 -36.99
N THR A 122 5.97 -29.58 -36.08
CA THR A 122 6.75 -30.13 -34.97
C THR A 122 6.09 -29.82 -33.63
N PRO A 123 6.00 -30.79 -32.70
CA PRO A 123 5.58 -30.50 -31.33
C PRO A 123 6.56 -29.51 -30.67
N GLU A 124 6.05 -28.37 -30.17
CA GLU A 124 6.86 -27.49 -29.33
C GLU A 124 7.24 -28.23 -28.03
N PRO A 125 8.49 -28.10 -27.55
CA PRO A 125 9.02 -28.98 -26.50
C PRO A 125 8.37 -28.71 -25.13
N ASP A 126 7.97 -29.78 -24.42
CA ASP A 126 7.47 -29.69 -23.05
C ASP A 126 8.53 -29.06 -22.13
N GLY A 127 8.28 -27.82 -21.72
CA GLY A 127 9.27 -26.97 -21.06
C GLY A 127 8.64 -25.97 -20.09
N ASP A 128 8.03 -26.47 -19.02
CA ASP A 128 7.50 -25.69 -17.89
C ASP A 128 8.65 -25.13 -16.99
N SER A 129 9.70 -24.59 -17.63
CA SER A 129 10.95 -24.21 -16.97
C SER A 129 11.77 -23.20 -17.79
N ASN A 130 12.27 -22.17 -17.11
CA ASN A 130 13.17 -21.10 -17.59
C ASN A 130 12.55 -19.99 -18.47
N GLN A 131 11.75 -19.12 -17.86
CA GLN A 131 11.40 -17.79 -18.42
C GLN A 131 12.62 -16.91 -18.77
N GLU A 132 13.81 -17.18 -18.21
CA GLU A 132 15.00 -16.34 -18.42
C GLU A 132 15.55 -16.36 -19.87
N ARG A 133 15.28 -17.42 -20.64
CA ARG A 133 15.90 -17.61 -21.97
C ARG A 133 15.36 -16.66 -23.07
N ALA A 134 14.34 -15.85 -22.77
CA ALA A 134 13.79 -14.87 -23.71
C ALA A 134 14.75 -13.71 -24.04
N LYS A 135 15.56 -13.25 -23.07
CA LYS A 135 16.37 -12.03 -23.22
C LYS A 135 17.59 -12.18 -24.16
N ASP A 136 18.00 -13.41 -24.46
CA ASP A 136 19.23 -13.69 -25.23
C ASP A 136 18.97 -13.96 -26.73
N ARG A 137 17.70 -13.97 -27.17
CA ARG A 137 17.33 -14.26 -28.57
C ARG A 137 17.50 -13.10 -29.55
N GLY A 138 17.95 -11.93 -29.11
CA GLY A 138 18.07 -10.72 -29.92
C GLY A 138 19.16 -10.72 -31.02
N ARG A 139 19.86 -11.84 -31.27
CA ARG A 139 21.05 -11.85 -32.16
C ARG A 139 21.22 -13.05 -33.10
N HIS A 140 20.22 -13.91 -33.25
CA HIS A 140 20.25 -15.00 -34.24
C HIS A 140 19.10 -14.89 -35.25
N GLN A 141 19.40 -14.24 -36.38
CA GLN A 141 18.58 -14.26 -37.59
C GLN A 141 18.62 -15.65 -38.22
N GLY A 142 17.51 -16.16 -38.75
CA GLY A 142 17.47 -17.47 -39.41
C GLY A 142 16.07 -18.09 -39.49
N GLU A 143 15.75 -18.96 -38.54
CA GLU A 143 14.91 -20.15 -38.80
C GLU A 143 13.67 -20.27 -37.87
N THR A 144 13.04 -19.16 -37.47
CA THR A 144 11.89 -19.18 -36.53
C THR A 144 10.60 -18.57 -37.10
N THR A 145 10.24 -18.93 -38.32
CA THR A 145 8.95 -18.57 -38.95
C THR A 145 7.77 -19.47 -38.53
N ASN A 146 8.02 -20.55 -37.77
CA ASN A 146 7.09 -21.67 -37.62
C ASN A 146 6.52 -21.86 -36.19
N SER A 147 6.74 -20.92 -35.25
CA SER A 147 6.14 -20.98 -33.91
C SER A 147 4.79 -20.25 -33.89
N PHE A 148 3.82 -20.81 -33.16
CA PHE A 148 2.43 -20.33 -33.13
C PHE A 148 2.31 -18.83 -32.76
N LEU A 149 3.07 -18.36 -31.76
CA LEU A 149 3.07 -16.95 -31.38
C LEU A 149 3.70 -16.03 -32.44
N ALA A 150 4.68 -16.52 -33.21
CA ALA A 150 5.27 -15.76 -34.31
C ALA A 150 4.32 -15.63 -35.51
N THR A 151 3.47 -16.64 -35.75
CA THR A 151 2.36 -16.54 -36.70
C THR A 151 1.37 -15.48 -36.23
N LEU A 152 0.80 -15.60 -35.02
CA LEU A 152 -0.17 -14.63 -34.48
C LEU A 152 0.38 -13.19 -34.46
N ALA A 153 1.62 -13.00 -34.02
CA ALA A 153 2.26 -11.67 -33.97
C ALA A 153 2.63 -11.09 -35.34
N SER A 154 2.46 -11.84 -36.44
CA SER A 154 2.71 -11.38 -37.81
C SER A 154 1.55 -11.61 -38.78
N SER A 155 0.36 -11.95 -38.27
CA SER A 155 -0.91 -11.96 -38.99
C SER A 155 -1.79 -10.78 -38.53
N THR A 156 -2.65 -10.28 -39.42
CA THR A 156 -3.63 -9.24 -39.11
C THR A 156 -4.82 -9.81 -38.32
N SER A 157 -5.68 -8.94 -37.74
CA SER A 157 -6.90 -9.39 -37.04
C SER A 157 -7.81 -10.19 -37.97
N GLU A 158 -7.98 -9.72 -39.21
CA GLU A 158 -8.84 -10.36 -40.22
C GLU A 158 -8.32 -11.76 -40.61
N GLU A 159 -7.00 -11.92 -40.77
CA GLU A 159 -6.36 -13.22 -41.02
C GLU A 159 -6.49 -14.16 -39.82
N MET A 160 -6.24 -13.68 -38.59
CA MET A 160 -6.40 -14.50 -37.38
C MET A 160 -7.85 -14.93 -37.16
N GLU A 161 -8.82 -14.04 -37.39
CA GLU A 161 -10.25 -14.35 -37.28
C GLU A 161 -10.68 -15.39 -38.33
N ALA A 162 -10.16 -15.31 -39.56
CA ALA A 162 -10.41 -16.29 -40.62
C ALA A 162 -9.79 -17.66 -40.30
N GLU A 163 -8.50 -17.73 -39.92
CA GLU A 163 -7.80 -18.97 -39.57
C GLU A 163 -8.45 -19.67 -38.35
N LEU A 164 -8.87 -18.89 -37.34
CA LEU A 164 -9.59 -19.41 -36.18
C LEU A 164 -11.00 -19.89 -36.53
N GLN A 165 -11.74 -19.17 -37.39
CA GLN A 165 -13.07 -19.58 -37.84
C GLN A 165 -13.01 -20.91 -38.64
N GLU A 166 -12.08 -21.05 -39.59
CA GLU A 166 -11.92 -22.31 -40.33
C GLU A 166 -11.57 -23.47 -39.39
N ARG A 167 -10.68 -23.24 -38.43
CA ARG A 167 -10.31 -24.23 -37.41
C ARG A 167 -11.50 -24.64 -36.55
N VAL A 168 -12.28 -23.68 -36.05
CA VAL A 168 -13.50 -23.94 -35.26
C VAL A 168 -14.52 -24.74 -36.08
N GLU A 169 -14.77 -24.36 -37.33
CA GLU A 169 -15.66 -25.11 -38.21
C GLU A 169 -15.17 -26.54 -38.47
N SER A 170 -13.86 -26.74 -38.67
CA SER A 170 -13.27 -28.06 -38.87
C SER A 170 -13.44 -28.95 -37.63
N SER A 171 -13.14 -28.42 -36.44
CA SER A 171 -13.40 -29.12 -35.18
C SER A 171 -14.90 -29.40 -34.95
N GLN A 172 -15.78 -28.46 -35.33
CA GLN A 172 -17.24 -28.60 -35.20
C GLN A 172 -17.81 -29.65 -36.17
N LYS A 173 -17.35 -29.69 -37.43
CA LYS A 173 -17.72 -30.71 -38.42
C LYS A 173 -17.34 -32.11 -37.91
N GLN A 174 -16.13 -32.26 -37.37
CA GLN A 174 -15.66 -33.51 -36.75
C GLN A 174 -16.47 -33.87 -35.47
N ALA A 175 -16.75 -32.92 -34.59
CA ALA A 175 -17.58 -33.16 -33.40
C ALA A 175 -19.02 -33.57 -33.74
N ASN A 176 -19.62 -32.96 -34.77
CA ASN A 176 -20.95 -33.33 -35.26
C ASN A 176 -20.99 -34.78 -35.78
N ARG A 177 -19.91 -35.25 -36.46
CA ARG A 177 -19.79 -36.65 -36.89
C ARG A 177 -19.73 -37.62 -35.70
N VAL A 178 -19.03 -37.27 -34.62
CA VAL A 178 -19.05 -38.04 -33.36
C VAL A 178 -20.47 -38.10 -32.75
N VAL A 179 -21.23 -37.00 -32.79
CA VAL A 179 -22.62 -36.98 -32.30
C VAL A 179 -23.55 -37.83 -33.19
N GLU A 180 -23.30 -37.90 -34.49
CA GLU A 180 -24.01 -38.79 -35.42
C GLU A 180 -23.69 -40.27 -35.12
N ILE A 181 -22.41 -40.62 -34.99
CA ILE A 181 -21.93 -41.95 -34.56
C ILE A 181 -22.61 -42.37 -33.25
N TYR A 182 -22.63 -41.50 -32.25
CA TYR A 182 -23.28 -41.77 -30.96
C TYR A 182 -24.80 -41.97 -31.09
N LYS A 183 -25.50 -41.20 -31.92
CA LYS A 183 -26.94 -41.39 -32.20
C LYS A 183 -27.21 -42.75 -32.85
N ASN A 184 -26.38 -43.14 -33.82
CA ASN A 184 -26.50 -44.42 -34.52
C ASN A 184 -26.25 -45.58 -33.55
N LEU A 185 -25.15 -45.54 -32.78
CA LEU A 185 -24.84 -46.52 -31.74
C LEU A 185 -25.97 -46.64 -30.71
N LYS A 186 -26.48 -45.50 -30.21
CA LYS A 186 -27.61 -45.50 -29.27
C LYS A 186 -28.87 -46.10 -29.91
N SER A 187 -29.17 -45.81 -31.17
CA SER A 187 -30.32 -46.40 -31.86
C SER A 187 -30.19 -47.93 -31.96
N THR A 188 -29.00 -48.46 -32.26
CA THR A 188 -28.77 -49.92 -32.24
C THR A 188 -28.91 -50.51 -30.84
N LEU A 189 -28.49 -49.79 -29.79
CA LEU A 189 -28.61 -50.26 -28.40
C LEU A 189 -30.06 -50.23 -27.90
N ASP A 190 -30.83 -49.20 -28.23
CA ASP A 190 -32.26 -49.11 -27.91
C ASP A 190 -33.08 -50.17 -28.70
N GLN A 191 -32.68 -50.50 -29.94
CA GLN A 191 -33.26 -51.62 -30.71
C GLN A 191 -32.94 -52.99 -30.08
N LEU A 192 -31.66 -53.27 -29.80
CA LEU A 192 -31.23 -54.51 -29.16
C LEU A 192 -31.91 -54.72 -27.80
N LYS A 193 -32.16 -53.63 -27.05
CA LYS A 193 -32.91 -53.69 -25.80
C LYS A 193 -34.38 -54.06 -26.03
N ALA A 194 -35.06 -53.41 -26.97
CA ALA A 194 -36.46 -53.71 -27.28
C ALA A 194 -36.67 -55.15 -27.79
N GLU A 195 -35.69 -55.70 -28.51
CA GLU A 195 -35.71 -57.09 -28.99
C GLU A 195 -35.34 -58.12 -27.90
N LEU A 196 -34.50 -57.74 -26.93
CA LEU A 196 -34.26 -58.53 -25.72
C LEU A 196 -35.55 -58.64 -24.89
N ASP A 197 -36.26 -57.52 -24.73
CA ASP A 197 -37.57 -57.44 -24.06
C ASP A 197 -38.68 -58.20 -24.84
N SER A 198 -38.50 -58.49 -26.15
CA SER A 198 -39.45 -59.27 -26.96
C SER A 198 -39.14 -60.76 -27.09
N GLY A 199 -38.02 -61.25 -26.54
CA GLY A 199 -37.69 -62.67 -26.42
C GLY A 199 -37.27 -63.40 -27.72
N THR A 200 -37.20 -62.71 -28.86
CA THR A 200 -36.88 -63.29 -30.18
C THR A 200 -35.36 -63.36 -30.46
N GLY A 201 -34.59 -63.87 -29.50
CA GLY A 201 -33.12 -63.68 -29.45
C GLY A 201 -32.25 -64.53 -30.39
N GLU A 202 -32.73 -65.69 -30.87
CA GLU A 202 -31.84 -66.69 -31.49
C GLU A 202 -31.15 -66.21 -32.79
N GLY A 203 -31.84 -65.44 -33.63
CA GLY A 203 -31.31 -65.01 -34.93
C GLY A 203 -30.14 -64.04 -34.84
N LYS A 204 -30.14 -63.13 -33.86
CA LYS A 204 -29.15 -62.05 -33.74
C LYS A 204 -27.92 -62.39 -32.90
N HIS A 205 -27.84 -63.57 -32.29
CA HIS A 205 -26.56 -64.05 -31.74
C HIS A 205 -25.47 -64.14 -32.83
N VAL A 206 -25.82 -64.43 -34.08
CA VAL A 206 -24.87 -64.44 -35.21
C VAL A 206 -24.46 -63.02 -35.61
N GLU A 207 -25.39 -62.06 -35.61
CA GLU A 207 -25.15 -60.66 -35.95
C GLU A 207 -24.32 -59.94 -34.87
N LEU A 208 -24.65 -60.13 -33.59
CA LEU A 208 -23.86 -59.60 -32.48
C LEU A 208 -22.46 -60.22 -32.43
N ASN A 209 -22.32 -61.52 -32.74
CA ASN A 209 -21.02 -62.19 -32.78
C ASN A 209 -20.18 -61.77 -34.00
N SER A 210 -20.79 -61.42 -35.13
CA SER A 210 -20.05 -60.87 -36.29
C SER A 210 -19.59 -59.42 -36.05
N LEU A 211 -20.42 -58.60 -35.38
CA LEU A 211 -20.03 -57.27 -34.91
C LEU A 211 -18.90 -57.36 -33.86
N LEU A 212 -19.00 -58.25 -32.88
CA LEU A 212 -17.93 -58.51 -31.90
C LEU A 212 -16.65 -59.05 -32.57
N SER A 213 -16.77 -59.88 -33.61
CA SER A 213 -15.61 -60.37 -34.37
C SER A 213 -14.91 -59.22 -35.10
N ARG A 214 -15.67 -58.36 -35.79
CA ARG A 214 -15.14 -57.16 -36.46
C ARG A 214 -14.51 -56.17 -35.47
N GLU A 215 -15.13 -55.94 -34.31
CA GLU A 215 -14.53 -55.08 -33.27
C GLU A 215 -13.22 -55.69 -32.72
N ASN A 216 -13.15 -57.03 -32.57
CA ASN A 216 -11.90 -57.70 -32.21
C ASN A 216 -10.83 -57.57 -33.30
N GLU A 217 -11.18 -57.63 -34.58
CA GLU A 217 -10.25 -57.37 -35.70
C GLU A 217 -9.74 -55.92 -35.68
N LEU A 218 -10.63 -54.94 -35.48
CA LEU A 218 -10.27 -53.52 -35.35
C LEU A 218 -9.36 -53.26 -34.13
N LEU A 219 -9.67 -53.87 -32.98
CA LEU A 219 -8.84 -53.79 -31.78
C LEU A 219 -7.47 -54.45 -31.97
N GLN A 220 -7.38 -55.55 -32.73
CA GLN A 220 -6.11 -56.18 -33.10
C GLN A 220 -5.29 -55.29 -34.03
N GLN A 221 -5.90 -54.69 -35.05
CA GLN A 221 -5.23 -53.74 -35.96
C GLN A 221 -4.72 -52.51 -35.21
N LEU A 222 -5.57 -51.88 -34.39
CA LEU A 222 -5.19 -50.73 -33.55
C LEU A 222 -4.06 -51.09 -32.56
N THR A 223 -4.08 -52.31 -32.02
CA THR A 223 -3.01 -52.82 -31.15
C THR A 223 -1.69 -52.99 -31.92
N GLU A 224 -1.74 -53.43 -33.17
CA GLU A 224 -0.54 -53.57 -34.01
C GLU A 224 0.01 -52.21 -34.47
N ASP A 225 -0.84 -51.27 -34.88
CA ASP A 225 -0.48 -49.88 -35.16
C ASP A 225 0.21 -49.21 -33.95
N LEU A 226 -0.31 -49.45 -32.74
CA LEU A 226 0.27 -48.93 -31.51
C LEU A 226 1.63 -49.58 -31.18
N LYS A 227 1.81 -50.90 -31.43
CA LYS A 227 3.14 -51.55 -31.33
C LYS A 227 4.12 -50.99 -32.36
N GLN A 228 3.69 -50.78 -33.61
CA GLN A 228 4.54 -50.22 -34.65
C GLN A 228 4.99 -48.80 -34.32
N LYS A 229 4.07 -47.93 -33.88
CA LYS A 229 4.40 -46.57 -33.39
C LYS A 229 5.31 -46.61 -32.15
N HIS A 230 5.05 -47.50 -31.19
CA HIS A 230 5.91 -47.66 -30.02
C HIS A 230 7.31 -48.14 -30.42
N SER A 231 7.43 -49.07 -31.37
CA SER A 231 8.71 -49.52 -31.94
C SER A 231 9.46 -48.38 -32.63
N HIS A 232 8.76 -47.57 -33.44
CA HIS A 232 9.31 -46.38 -34.10
C HIS A 232 9.89 -45.39 -33.08
N MET A 233 9.07 -44.89 -32.16
CA MET A 233 9.50 -43.93 -31.13
C MET A 233 10.58 -44.52 -30.22
N THR A 234 10.58 -45.83 -29.95
CA THR A 234 11.65 -46.49 -29.19
C THR A 234 12.97 -46.51 -29.98
N ASN A 235 12.92 -46.69 -31.30
CA ASN A 235 14.12 -46.68 -32.15
C ASN A 235 14.67 -45.26 -32.36
N GLU A 236 13.81 -44.24 -32.41
CA GLU A 236 14.19 -42.82 -32.39
C GLU A 236 14.75 -42.40 -31.03
N SER A 237 14.10 -42.77 -29.92
CA SER A 237 14.62 -42.55 -28.57
C SER A 237 16.01 -43.21 -28.41
N ARG A 238 16.22 -44.40 -28.97
CA ARG A 238 17.54 -45.05 -29.05
C ARG A 238 18.53 -44.35 -29.98
N SER A 239 18.11 -43.69 -31.07
CA SER A 239 19.03 -42.95 -31.95
C SER A 239 19.47 -41.64 -31.29
N LEU A 240 18.52 -40.89 -30.72
CA LEU A 240 18.76 -39.68 -29.93
C LEU A 240 19.61 -39.98 -28.68
N GLY A 241 19.32 -41.04 -27.94
CA GLY A 241 20.12 -41.46 -26.79
C GLY A 241 21.57 -41.83 -27.17
N ARG A 242 21.79 -42.45 -28.34
CA ARG A 242 23.15 -42.68 -28.87
C ARG A 242 23.85 -41.39 -29.30
N ALA A 243 23.11 -40.39 -29.79
CA ALA A 243 23.65 -39.08 -30.11
C ALA A 243 24.02 -38.28 -28.84
N ALA A 244 23.17 -38.32 -27.80
CA ALA A 244 23.42 -37.73 -26.49
C ALA A 244 24.66 -38.34 -25.82
N ASN A 245 24.71 -39.68 -25.68
CA ASN A 245 25.88 -40.37 -25.10
C ASN A 245 27.19 -40.03 -25.85
N LYS A 246 27.13 -39.81 -27.17
CA LYS A 246 28.28 -39.39 -27.98
C LYS A 246 28.67 -37.92 -27.78
N ALA A 247 27.72 -37.06 -27.41
CA ALA A 247 28.01 -35.70 -26.97
C ALA A 247 28.64 -35.70 -25.55
N ASP A 248 28.08 -36.48 -24.61
CA ASP A 248 28.59 -36.61 -23.23
C ASP A 248 30.00 -37.20 -23.18
N GLN A 249 30.30 -38.18 -24.05
CA GLN A 249 31.66 -38.69 -24.25
C GLN A 249 32.62 -37.58 -24.70
N ARG A 250 32.23 -36.75 -25.68
CA ARG A 250 33.04 -35.61 -26.12
C ARG A 250 33.22 -34.54 -25.05
N VAL A 251 32.19 -34.26 -24.26
CA VAL A 251 32.29 -33.36 -23.10
C VAL A 251 33.28 -33.92 -22.09
N SER A 252 33.24 -35.22 -21.80
CA SER A 252 34.18 -35.91 -20.90
C SER A 252 35.62 -35.89 -21.44
N GLU A 253 35.82 -36.15 -22.73
CA GLU A 253 37.11 -36.04 -23.42
C GLU A 253 37.68 -34.61 -23.33
N LEU A 254 36.85 -33.59 -23.54
CA LEU A 254 37.24 -32.19 -23.43
C LEU A 254 37.53 -31.78 -21.98
N GLN A 255 36.77 -32.28 -20.99
CA GLN A 255 37.04 -32.06 -19.56
C GLN A 255 38.38 -32.68 -19.14
N ALA A 256 38.63 -33.95 -19.48
CA ALA A 256 39.92 -34.60 -19.24
C ALA A 256 41.08 -33.82 -19.91
N ARG A 257 40.87 -33.31 -21.13
CA ARG A 257 41.88 -32.50 -21.83
C ARG A 257 42.11 -31.14 -21.17
N ILE A 258 41.08 -30.53 -20.57
CA ILE A 258 41.22 -29.31 -19.76
C ILE A 258 42.00 -29.62 -18.47
N GLU A 259 41.75 -30.74 -17.81
CA GLU A 259 42.49 -31.16 -16.61
C GLU A 259 43.97 -31.46 -16.91
N GLU A 260 44.28 -32.13 -18.03
CA GLU A 260 45.65 -32.31 -18.52
C GLU A 260 46.37 -30.95 -18.71
N LEU A 261 45.72 -30.01 -19.39
CA LEU A 261 46.28 -28.68 -19.68
C LEU A 261 46.44 -27.85 -18.39
N GLN A 262 45.50 -27.94 -17.45
CA GLN A 262 45.63 -27.30 -16.13
C GLN A 262 46.79 -27.90 -15.33
N TRP A 263 46.96 -29.23 -15.35
CA TRP A 263 48.09 -29.90 -14.69
C TRP A 263 49.43 -29.52 -15.33
N ASP A 264 49.52 -29.44 -16.66
CA ASP A 264 50.74 -28.99 -17.34
C ASP A 264 51.03 -27.50 -17.10
N MET A 265 50.01 -26.62 -17.09
CA MET A 265 50.18 -25.22 -16.67
C MET A 265 50.71 -25.10 -15.25
N GLU A 266 50.14 -25.85 -14.30
CA GLU A 266 50.57 -25.84 -12.90
C GLU A 266 51.94 -26.52 -12.70
N LYS A 267 52.30 -27.52 -13.52
CA LYS A 267 53.64 -28.12 -13.59
C LYS A 267 54.67 -27.15 -14.15
N ILE A 268 54.31 -26.35 -15.16
CA ILE A 268 55.10 -25.22 -15.65
C ILE A 268 55.24 -24.16 -14.54
N ARG A 269 54.15 -23.78 -13.86
CA ARG A 269 54.17 -22.82 -12.74
C ARG A 269 55.02 -23.31 -11.57
N ARG A 270 55.02 -24.61 -11.26
CA ARG A 270 55.93 -25.24 -10.29
C ARG A 270 57.37 -25.28 -10.79
N ARG A 271 57.62 -25.36 -12.09
CA ARG A 271 58.97 -25.26 -12.68
C ARG A 271 59.47 -23.81 -12.65
N GLU A 272 58.62 -22.84 -12.96
CA GLU A 272 58.85 -21.41 -12.83
C GLU A 272 59.12 -21.03 -11.38
N ASN A 273 58.26 -21.43 -10.43
CA ASN A 273 58.48 -21.19 -9.00
C ASN A 273 59.77 -21.85 -8.49
N ARG A 274 60.14 -23.05 -8.97
CA ARG A 274 61.44 -23.67 -8.65
C ARG A 274 62.63 -22.97 -9.34
N LEU A 275 62.45 -22.42 -10.54
CA LEU A 275 63.47 -21.61 -11.21
C LEU A 275 63.65 -20.27 -10.52
N ASN A 276 62.58 -19.58 -10.11
CA ASN A 276 62.61 -18.35 -9.33
C ASN A 276 63.18 -18.60 -7.93
N ALA A 277 62.77 -19.69 -7.26
CA ALA A 277 63.34 -20.10 -5.98
C ALA A 277 64.82 -20.45 -6.12
N HIS A 278 65.26 -21.17 -7.16
CA HIS A 278 66.68 -21.39 -7.42
C HIS A 278 67.40 -20.14 -7.93
N LEU A 279 66.72 -19.15 -8.52
CA LEU A 279 67.34 -17.86 -8.86
C LEU A 279 67.65 -17.09 -7.58
N SER A 280 66.69 -17.01 -6.65
CA SER A 280 66.88 -16.46 -5.31
C SER A 280 67.90 -17.25 -4.50
N GLU A 281 67.81 -18.57 -4.51
CA GLU A 281 68.73 -19.47 -3.79
C GLU A 281 70.12 -19.50 -4.45
N ILE A 282 70.29 -19.16 -5.74
CA ILE A 282 71.61 -18.95 -6.37
C ILE A 282 72.10 -17.52 -6.16
N LEU A 283 71.22 -16.52 -6.04
CA LEU A 283 71.58 -15.21 -5.49
C LEU A 283 72.10 -15.34 -4.03
N GLU A 284 71.60 -16.31 -3.25
CA GLU A 284 72.15 -16.72 -1.94
C GLU A 284 73.29 -17.78 -2.02
N ARG A 285 73.32 -18.60 -3.08
CA ARG A 285 74.29 -19.71 -3.30
C ARG A 285 75.11 -19.59 -4.55
N VAL A 286 75.65 -18.43 -4.75
CA VAL A 286 77.02 -18.37 -5.21
C VAL A 286 77.89 -19.05 -4.05
N ASN A 287 77.75 -20.45 -3.85
CA ASN A 287 78.08 -21.51 -2.75
C ASN A 287 78.22 -23.16 -2.94
N SER A 288 77.28 -24.16 -2.62
CA SER A 288 77.49 -25.58 -1.99
C SER A 288 77.05 -27.05 -2.60
N LYS A 289 77.06 -28.28 -1.88
CA LYS A 289 77.44 -29.78 -2.29
C LYS A 289 76.85 -31.00 -1.35
N GLY A 290 76.76 -32.43 -1.40
CA GLY A 290 77.06 -33.79 -2.14
C GLY A 290 76.64 -35.25 -1.46
N TYR A 291 76.74 -36.55 -2.03
CA TYR A 291 76.04 -37.94 -1.60
C TYR A 291 76.57 -39.46 -2.04
N LYS A 292 76.15 -40.72 -1.50
CA LYS A 292 76.27 -42.26 -2.01
C LYS A 292 75.89 -43.62 -1.13
N VAL A 293 75.74 -44.96 -1.64
CA VAL A 293 75.38 -46.36 -0.94
C VAL A 293 75.63 -47.85 -1.66
N CYS A 294 75.49 -49.15 -1.06
CA CYS A 294 75.57 -50.63 -1.66
C CYS A 294 75.30 -52.04 -0.81
N GLY A 295 75.16 -53.36 -1.33
CA GLY A 295 75.19 -54.81 -0.63
C GLY A 295 74.64 -56.26 -1.26
N GLU A 296 74.98 -57.58 -0.81
CA GLU A 296 74.62 -59.04 -1.39
C GLU A 296 74.81 -60.48 -0.56
N ALA A 297 74.29 -61.77 -0.91
CA ALA A 297 74.58 -63.25 -0.35
C ALA A 297 73.82 -64.67 -0.86
N SER A 298 74.24 -66.02 -0.63
CA SER A 298 73.51 -67.43 -0.87
C SER A 298 74.14 -68.94 -0.52
N SER A 299 73.45 -70.20 -0.52
CA SER A 299 73.96 -71.72 -0.35
C SER A 299 73.02 -73.09 -0.43
N VAL A 300 73.46 -74.44 -0.51
CA VAL A 300 72.70 -75.85 -0.75
C VAL A 300 73.33 -77.36 -0.39
N CYS A 301 72.62 -78.59 -0.26
CA CYS A 301 73.06 -80.12 -0.18
C CYS A 301 71.92 -81.32 -0.29
N GLY A 302 71.87 -82.75 -0.31
CA GLY A 302 72.64 -84.13 -0.29
C GLY A 302 71.79 -85.58 -0.23
N THR A 303 72.26 -86.90 -0.41
CA THR A 303 71.45 -88.30 -0.40
C THR A 303 72.13 -89.82 -0.40
N ILE A 304 71.44 -91.07 -0.45
CA ILE A 304 71.91 -92.58 -0.28
C ILE A 304 71.09 -93.89 -0.93
N THR A 305 71.49 -95.25 -0.92
CA THR A 305 70.91 -96.56 -1.64
C THR A 305 71.14 -98.12 -1.15
N ILE A 306 70.68 -99.31 -1.80
CA ILE A 306 70.70 -100.83 -1.32
C ILE A 306 71.06 -102.22 -2.18
N ASN A 307 70.30 -103.40 -2.36
CA ASN A 307 70.73 -104.94 -2.45
C ASN A 307 70.29 -106.03 -3.62
N LYS A 308 70.32 -107.45 -3.52
CA LYS A 308 70.44 -108.53 -4.66
C LYS A 308 69.50 -109.83 -4.89
N ARG A 309 69.62 -110.60 -6.01
CA ARG A 309 68.67 -111.57 -6.70
C ARG A 309 67.29 -111.94 -6.14
N LYS A 310 67.14 -112.80 -5.13
CA LYS A 310 65.76 -113.09 -4.64
C LYS A 310 65.14 -111.88 -3.93
N PHE A 311 65.98 -110.97 -3.45
CA PHE A 311 65.54 -109.63 -3.12
C PHE A 311 65.24 -108.87 -4.42
N GLU A 312 66.07 -108.86 -5.47
CA GLU A 312 65.73 -108.19 -6.76
C GLU A 312 64.39 -108.66 -7.37
N GLU A 313 64.08 -109.97 -7.38
CA GLU A 313 62.80 -110.51 -7.85
C GLU A 313 61.63 -110.05 -6.98
N MET A 314 61.72 -110.25 -5.65
CA MET A 314 60.66 -109.88 -4.70
C MET A 314 60.51 -108.36 -4.53
N ASN A 315 61.59 -107.60 -4.72
CA ASN A 315 61.64 -106.15 -4.67
C ASN A 315 61.16 -105.56 -6.00
N SER A 316 61.34 -106.23 -7.15
CA SER A 316 60.68 -105.88 -8.43
C SER A 316 59.17 -106.14 -8.36
N GLU A 317 58.74 -107.30 -7.84
CA GLU A 317 57.31 -107.56 -7.59
C GLU A 317 56.72 -106.57 -6.58
N LEU A 318 57.49 -106.17 -5.55
CA LEU A 318 57.09 -105.13 -4.60
C LEU A 318 57.04 -103.74 -5.25
N GLU A 319 58.06 -103.37 -6.05
CA GLU A 319 58.16 -102.10 -6.77
C GLU A 319 56.99 -101.94 -7.75
N GLU A 320 56.70 -102.96 -8.58
CA GLU A 320 55.53 -103.01 -9.47
C GLU A 320 54.21 -102.88 -8.69
N ASN A 321 54.07 -103.53 -7.52
CA ASN A 321 52.87 -103.40 -6.70
C ASN A 321 52.77 -102.04 -5.99
N THR A 322 53.89 -101.43 -5.57
CA THR A 322 53.90 -100.07 -5.02
C THR A 322 53.62 -99.04 -6.10
N GLU A 323 54.20 -99.16 -7.29
CA GLU A 323 53.92 -98.28 -8.43
C GLU A 323 52.46 -98.41 -8.87
N LEU A 324 51.89 -99.62 -8.89
CA LEU A 324 50.46 -99.82 -9.18
C LEU A 324 49.56 -99.25 -8.06
N ALA A 325 50.00 -99.28 -6.80
CA ALA A 325 49.28 -98.68 -5.68
C ALA A 325 49.38 -97.15 -5.67
N GLU A 326 50.54 -96.58 -5.99
CA GLU A 326 50.76 -95.14 -6.13
C GLU A 326 50.02 -94.57 -7.33
N ASN A 327 50.06 -95.22 -8.50
CA ASN A 327 49.26 -94.83 -9.66
C ASN A 327 47.76 -94.85 -9.33
N ARG A 328 47.26 -95.88 -8.64
CA ARG A 328 45.86 -95.91 -8.16
C ARG A 328 45.55 -94.83 -7.12
N LEU A 329 46.50 -94.50 -6.24
CA LEU A 329 46.35 -93.42 -5.27
C LEU A 329 46.26 -92.06 -5.98
N VAL A 330 47.09 -91.83 -7.00
CA VAL A 330 47.06 -90.63 -7.85
C VAL A 330 45.77 -90.55 -8.68
N GLU A 331 45.30 -91.67 -9.25
CA GLU A 331 43.99 -91.73 -9.92
C GLU A 331 42.83 -91.40 -8.95
N LEU A 332 42.85 -91.96 -7.73
CA LEU A 332 41.83 -91.67 -6.71
C LEU A 332 41.89 -90.23 -6.20
N GLN A 333 43.08 -89.69 -5.97
CA GLN A 333 43.27 -88.27 -5.61
C GLN A 333 42.78 -87.34 -6.72
N LYS A 334 43.06 -87.68 -7.98
CA LYS A 334 42.58 -86.92 -9.14
C LYS A 334 41.06 -86.98 -9.26
N LEU A 335 40.46 -88.15 -9.17
CA LEU A 335 39.00 -88.32 -9.17
C LEU A 335 38.34 -87.60 -7.98
N GLN A 336 38.99 -87.55 -6.81
CA GLN A 336 38.52 -86.78 -5.66
C GLN A 336 38.60 -85.26 -5.90
N GLN A 337 39.66 -84.78 -6.54
CA GLN A 337 39.78 -83.37 -6.94
C GLN A 337 38.74 -83.01 -8.02
N ASP A 338 38.56 -83.85 -9.04
CA ASP A 338 37.56 -83.65 -10.09
C ASP A 338 36.14 -83.64 -9.51
N LEU A 339 35.85 -84.50 -8.52
CA LEU A 339 34.58 -84.47 -7.77
C LEU A 339 34.38 -83.17 -6.98
N GLN A 340 35.43 -82.65 -6.32
CA GLN A 340 35.37 -81.37 -5.62
C GLN A 340 35.15 -80.20 -6.59
N ASN A 341 35.84 -80.20 -7.74
CA ASN A 341 35.67 -79.19 -8.79
C ASN A 341 34.21 -79.18 -9.28
N VAL A 342 33.66 -80.35 -9.63
CA VAL A 342 32.26 -80.49 -10.08
C VAL A 342 31.26 -80.09 -8.97
N GLN A 343 31.53 -80.36 -7.70
CA GLN A 343 30.70 -79.88 -6.59
C GLN A 343 30.74 -78.35 -6.47
N GLN A 344 31.90 -77.73 -6.63
CA GLN A 344 32.08 -76.28 -6.59
C GLN A 344 31.36 -75.60 -7.78
N GLU A 345 31.50 -76.12 -8.99
CA GLU A 345 30.77 -75.67 -10.18
C GLU A 345 29.25 -75.77 -10.00
N ASN A 346 28.74 -76.91 -9.50
CA ASN A 346 27.31 -77.13 -9.26
C ASN A 346 26.74 -76.13 -8.23
N ASN A 347 27.53 -75.79 -7.21
CA ASN A 347 27.17 -74.75 -6.24
C ASN A 347 27.18 -73.34 -6.85
N SER A 348 28.18 -72.98 -7.69
CA SER A 348 28.19 -71.70 -8.42
C SER A 348 26.97 -71.55 -9.31
N MET A 349 26.70 -72.58 -10.13
CA MET A 349 25.55 -72.65 -11.03
C MET A 349 24.22 -72.52 -10.28
N LYS A 350 24.09 -73.09 -9.07
CA LYS A 350 22.91 -72.86 -8.22
C LYS A 350 22.76 -71.40 -7.81
N THR A 351 23.82 -70.75 -7.32
CA THR A 351 23.76 -69.34 -6.92
C THR A 351 23.48 -68.40 -8.08
N GLU A 352 24.06 -68.67 -9.25
CA GLU A 352 23.78 -67.95 -10.49
C GLU A 352 22.32 -68.11 -10.93
N LEU A 353 21.75 -69.32 -10.83
CA LEU A 353 20.38 -69.61 -11.24
C LEU A 353 19.35 -68.92 -10.32
N VAL A 354 19.62 -68.84 -9.00
CA VAL A 354 18.81 -68.05 -8.05
C VAL A 354 18.92 -66.55 -8.35
N SER A 355 20.13 -66.02 -8.51
CA SER A 355 20.37 -64.61 -8.85
C SER A 355 19.66 -64.21 -10.16
N ARG A 356 19.74 -65.07 -11.18
CA ARG A 356 19.09 -64.87 -12.47
C ARG A 356 17.57 -64.95 -12.40
N ALA A 357 17.00 -65.77 -11.51
CA ALA A 357 15.56 -65.78 -11.25
C ALA A 357 15.08 -64.45 -10.64
N GLU A 358 15.84 -63.85 -9.71
CA GLU A 358 15.52 -62.51 -9.19
C GLU A 358 15.68 -61.40 -10.23
N GLY A 359 16.67 -61.53 -11.13
CA GLY A 359 16.83 -60.67 -12.31
C GLY A 359 15.59 -60.73 -13.19
N LEU A 360 15.14 -61.92 -13.56
CA LEU A 360 13.95 -62.13 -14.40
C LEU A 360 12.65 -61.60 -13.77
N VAL A 361 12.51 -61.65 -12.43
CA VAL A 361 11.37 -61.01 -11.74
C VAL A 361 11.46 -59.48 -11.85
N LYS A 362 12.65 -58.88 -11.68
CA LYS A 362 12.84 -57.42 -11.85
C LYS A 362 12.70 -56.97 -13.32
N GLU A 363 12.99 -57.86 -14.27
CA GLU A 363 12.79 -57.66 -15.71
C GLU A 363 11.34 -57.93 -16.16
N SER A 364 10.48 -58.48 -15.30
CA SER A 364 9.09 -58.80 -15.68
C SER A 364 8.27 -57.57 -16.05
N SER A 365 7.25 -57.77 -16.90
CA SER A 365 6.30 -56.73 -17.29
C SER A 365 5.50 -56.21 -16.09
N GLU A 366 5.10 -57.10 -15.20
CA GLU A 366 4.30 -56.79 -14.00
C GLU A 366 5.13 -55.96 -13.02
N TYR A 367 6.36 -56.40 -12.72
CA TYR A 367 7.24 -55.70 -11.78
C TYR A 367 7.61 -54.31 -12.29
N ARG A 368 8.04 -54.17 -13.55
CA ARG A 368 8.40 -52.87 -14.13
C ARG A 368 7.20 -51.94 -14.25
N CYS A 369 6.00 -52.47 -14.53
CA CYS A 369 4.77 -51.70 -14.53
C CYS A 369 4.40 -51.21 -13.11
N LEU A 370 4.47 -52.09 -12.10
CA LEU A 370 4.18 -51.74 -10.71
C LEU A 370 5.20 -50.75 -10.13
N GLN A 371 6.50 -50.94 -10.45
CA GLN A 371 7.57 -50.03 -10.09
C GLN A 371 7.35 -48.64 -10.71
N SER A 372 7.01 -48.58 -12.00
CA SER A 372 6.70 -47.33 -12.70
C SER A 372 5.49 -46.62 -12.06
N GLN A 373 4.38 -47.35 -11.84
CA GLN A 373 3.19 -46.80 -11.17
C GLN A 373 3.50 -46.28 -9.76
N PHE A 374 4.31 -47.01 -8.98
CA PHE A 374 4.73 -46.56 -7.65
C PHE A 374 5.59 -45.30 -7.72
N SER A 375 6.58 -45.25 -8.62
CA SER A 375 7.44 -44.07 -8.80
C SER A 375 6.65 -42.84 -9.24
N VAL A 376 5.68 -42.98 -10.15
CA VAL A 376 4.79 -41.89 -10.57
C VAL A 376 3.95 -41.42 -9.38
N LEU A 377 3.20 -42.30 -8.71
CA LEU A 377 2.33 -41.94 -7.57
C LEU A 377 3.12 -41.35 -6.39
N TYR A 378 4.35 -41.80 -6.16
CA TYR A 378 5.24 -41.27 -5.12
C TYR A 378 5.71 -39.85 -5.46
N ASN A 379 6.15 -39.61 -6.71
CA ASN A 379 6.60 -38.29 -7.16
C ASN A 379 5.43 -37.29 -7.25
N GLU A 380 4.25 -37.72 -7.72
CA GLU A 380 3.02 -36.93 -7.66
C GLU A 380 2.64 -36.55 -6.22
N SER A 381 2.69 -37.52 -5.29
CA SER A 381 2.37 -37.29 -3.88
C SER A 381 3.34 -36.31 -3.21
N LEU A 382 4.65 -36.43 -3.49
CA LEU A 382 5.65 -35.45 -3.06
C LEU A 382 5.39 -34.04 -3.65
N THR A 383 5.04 -33.96 -4.93
CA THR A 383 4.78 -32.69 -5.63
C THR A 383 3.53 -32.01 -5.08
N LEU A 384 2.42 -32.74 -4.95
CA LEU A 384 1.18 -32.26 -4.34
C LEU A 384 1.40 -31.81 -2.90
N LYS A 385 2.19 -32.55 -2.12
CA LYS A 385 2.54 -32.16 -0.75
C LYS A 385 3.35 -30.85 -0.71
N ALA A 386 4.34 -30.68 -1.59
CA ALA A 386 5.12 -29.45 -1.69
C ALA A 386 4.23 -28.25 -2.06
N GLN A 387 3.34 -28.39 -3.05
CA GLN A 387 2.36 -27.37 -3.43
C GLN A 387 1.38 -27.04 -2.29
N LEU A 388 0.96 -28.05 -1.52
CA LEU A 388 0.06 -27.91 -0.37
C LEU A 388 0.72 -27.20 0.81
N ASP A 389 1.99 -27.50 1.12
CA ASP A 389 2.74 -26.79 2.15
C ASP A 389 3.13 -25.36 1.70
N GLU A 390 3.38 -25.14 0.40
CA GLU A 390 3.59 -23.78 -0.16
C GLU A 390 2.30 -22.94 -0.14
N THR A 391 1.15 -23.49 -0.54
CA THR A 391 -0.14 -22.79 -0.49
C THR A 391 -0.56 -22.46 0.95
N ARG A 392 -0.27 -23.34 1.91
CA ARG A 392 -0.39 -23.03 3.36
C ARG A 392 0.52 -21.89 3.79
N ALA A 393 1.77 -21.81 3.30
CA ALA A 393 2.66 -20.68 3.56
C ALA A 393 2.14 -19.37 2.92
N ARG A 394 1.61 -19.43 1.70
CA ARG A 394 0.96 -18.29 0.99
C ARG A 394 -0.32 -17.82 1.70
N LEU A 395 -1.11 -18.73 2.27
CA LEU A 395 -2.26 -18.41 3.13
C LEU A 395 -1.80 -17.72 4.42
N ASN A 396 -0.88 -18.33 5.15
CA ASN A 396 -0.39 -17.80 6.42
C ASN A 396 0.22 -16.40 6.25
N THR A 397 1.07 -16.19 5.25
CA THR A 397 1.64 -14.85 4.95
C THR A 397 0.57 -13.82 4.57
N THR A 398 -0.45 -14.21 3.79
CA THR A 398 -1.61 -13.34 3.48
C THR A 398 -2.41 -12.99 4.75
N ARG A 399 -2.63 -13.96 5.64
CA ARG A 399 -3.35 -13.79 6.91
C ARG A 399 -2.57 -12.93 7.92
N THR A 400 -1.24 -13.09 8.01
CA THR A 400 -0.39 -12.20 8.81
C THR A 400 -0.35 -10.77 8.25
N ALA A 401 -0.36 -10.60 6.92
CA ALA A 401 -0.47 -9.28 6.30
C ALA A 401 -1.82 -8.62 6.62
N ARG A 402 -2.93 -9.38 6.55
CA ARG A 402 -4.27 -8.92 6.96
C ARG A 402 -4.30 -8.50 8.43
N LEU A 403 -3.72 -9.28 9.33
CA LEU A 403 -3.64 -8.94 10.77
C LEU A 403 -2.87 -7.63 10.99
N ARG A 404 -1.69 -7.45 10.38
CA ARG A 404 -0.92 -6.19 10.48
C ARG A 404 -1.66 -4.98 9.90
N GLN A 405 -2.48 -5.18 8.86
CA GLN A 405 -3.31 -4.10 8.32
C GLN A 405 -4.44 -3.72 9.30
N LEU A 406 -5.07 -4.69 9.97
CA LEU A 406 -6.04 -4.42 11.02
C LEU A 406 -5.38 -3.72 12.22
N GLU A 407 -4.25 -4.21 12.71
CA GLU A 407 -3.44 -3.57 13.77
C GLU A 407 -3.10 -2.11 13.41
N HIS A 408 -2.73 -1.83 12.15
CA HIS A 408 -2.46 -0.46 11.70
C HIS A 408 -3.72 0.40 11.68
N MET A 409 -4.85 -0.12 11.18
CA MET A 409 -6.13 0.61 11.16
C MET A 409 -6.65 0.90 12.58
N GLU A 410 -6.53 -0.05 13.51
CA GLU A 410 -6.87 0.14 14.93
C GLU A 410 -6.01 1.22 15.59
N ASN A 411 -4.69 1.23 15.32
CA ASN A 411 -3.79 2.27 15.82
C ASN A 411 -4.12 3.66 15.23
N ASP A 412 -4.44 3.73 13.94
CA ASP A 412 -4.83 4.97 13.26
C ASP A 412 -6.19 5.49 13.77
N GLU A 413 -7.16 4.59 14.02
CA GLU A 413 -8.45 4.95 14.63
C GLU A 413 -8.24 5.50 16.05
N VAL A 414 -7.43 4.83 16.89
CA VAL A 414 -7.09 5.31 18.24
C VAL A 414 -6.36 6.66 18.18
N ALA A 415 -5.49 6.88 17.18
CA ALA A 415 -4.83 8.16 16.97
C ALA A 415 -5.83 9.26 16.53
N LEU A 416 -6.79 8.94 15.67
CA LEU A 416 -7.83 9.87 15.23
C LEU A 416 -8.80 10.20 16.37
N GLN A 417 -9.25 9.20 17.13
CA GLN A 417 -10.06 9.40 18.35
C GLN A 417 -9.36 10.32 19.36
N ARG A 418 -8.04 10.20 19.51
CA ARG A 418 -7.26 11.12 20.38
C ARG A 418 -7.29 12.55 19.86
N LYS A 419 -7.05 12.78 18.56
CA LYS A 419 -7.13 14.11 17.93
C LYS A 419 -8.51 14.74 18.13
N VAL A 420 -9.57 14.03 17.76
CA VAL A 420 -10.96 14.52 17.88
C VAL A 420 -11.31 14.86 19.34
N ARG A 421 -10.86 14.07 20.33
CA ARG A 421 -11.03 14.43 21.74
C ARG A 421 -10.27 15.71 22.12
N THR A 422 -9.05 15.91 21.63
CA THR A 422 -8.28 17.14 21.85
C THR A 422 -8.93 18.36 21.19
N GLU A 423 -9.45 18.22 19.98
CA GLU A 423 -10.20 19.26 19.25
C GLU A 423 -11.51 19.60 19.99
N VAL A 424 -12.25 18.60 20.48
CA VAL A 424 -13.44 18.81 21.33
C VAL A 424 -13.10 19.59 22.60
N PHE A 425 -12.03 19.22 23.33
CA PHE A 425 -11.61 19.99 24.52
C PHE A 425 -11.25 21.45 24.17
N GLN A 426 -10.59 21.70 23.04
CA GLN A 426 -10.28 23.06 22.59
C GLN A 426 -11.55 23.86 22.21
N LEU A 427 -12.55 23.19 21.63
CA LEU A 427 -13.86 23.79 21.34
C LEU A 427 -14.69 24.04 22.62
N GLU A 428 -14.55 23.20 23.64
CA GLU A 428 -15.17 23.40 24.96
C GLU A 428 -14.52 24.58 25.72
N ASP A 429 -13.19 24.67 25.73
CA ASP A 429 -12.44 25.79 26.33
C ASP A 429 -12.75 27.12 25.64
N THR A 430 -12.74 27.17 24.31
CA THR A 430 -13.08 28.40 23.56
C THR A 430 -14.55 28.79 23.73
N LEU A 431 -15.48 27.83 23.78
CA LEU A 431 -16.89 28.09 24.11
C LEU A 431 -17.05 28.59 25.56
N ALA A 432 -16.28 28.08 26.51
CA ALA A 432 -16.28 28.56 27.90
C ALA A 432 -15.73 30.00 27.99
N GLN A 433 -14.69 30.33 27.22
CA GLN A 433 -14.16 31.70 27.15
C GLN A 433 -15.16 32.67 26.50
N VAL A 434 -15.78 32.32 25.37
CA VAL A 434 -16.81 33.17 24.73
C VAL A 434 -18.02 33.39 25.65
N LYS A 435 -18.43 32.37 26.43
CA LYS A 435 -19.48 32.54 27.46
C LYS A 435 -19.06 33.50 28.57
N LYS A 436 -17.79 33.46 29.01
CA LYS A 436 -17.25 34.39 30.01
C LYS A 436 -17.18 35.82 29.48
N GLU A 437 -16.75 36.00 28.23
CA GLU A 437 -16.69 37.30 27.55
C GLU A 437 -18.10 37.88 27.35
N TYR A 438 -19.08 37.05 26.99
CA TYR A 438 -20.50 37.45 26.93
C TYR A 438 -21.05 37.89 28.29
N GLU A 439 -20.81 37.13 29.37
CA GLU A 439 -21.34 37.50 30.70
C GLU A 439 -20.62 38.73 31.27
N MET A 440 -19.32 38.92 30.99
CA MET A 440 -18.61 40.18 31.27
C MET A 440 -19.28 41.38 30.55
N LEU A 441 -19.46 41.29 29.24
CA LEU A 441 -20.07 42.35 28.42
C LEU A 441 -21.53 42.63 28.84
N ARG A 442 -22.25 41.59 29.28
CA ARG A 442 -23.60 41.71 29.85
C ARG A 442 -23.58 42.44 31.20
N ILE A 443 -22.65 42.12 32.09
CA ILE A 443 -22.49 42.83 33.37
C ILE A 443 -22.11 44.30 33.13
N GLU A 444 -21.23 44.58 32.18
CA GLU A 444 -20.88 45.95 31.76
C GLU A 444 -22.10 46.71 31.21
N PHE A 445 -22.96 46.04 30.41
CA PHE A 445 -24.22 46.62 29.93
C PHE A 445 -25.24 46.85 31.05
N GLU A 446 -25.43 45.90 31.97
CA GLU A 446 -26.35 46.02 33.11
C GLU A 446 -25.87 47.14 34.08
N GLN A 447 -24.56 47.29 34.29
CA GLN A 447 -23.99 48.43 35.03
C GLN A 447 -24.20 49.77 34.31
N THR A 448 -23.97 49.82 33.00
CA THR A 448 -24.17 51.03 32.17
C THR A 448 -25.63 51.47 32.18
N LEU A 449 -26.55 50.51 32.07
CA LEU A 449 -27.99 50.75 32.13
C LEU A 449 -28.42 51.25 33.51
N ALA A 450 -27.94 50.64 34.60
CA ALA A 450 -28.21 51.10 35.96
C ALA A 450 -27.67 52.52 36.23
N ALA A 451 -26.49 52.86 35.70
CA ALA A 451 -25.95 54.22 35.78
C ALA A 451 -26.79 55.24 35.00
N ASN A 452 -27.28 54.86 33.81
CA ASN A 452 -28.17 55.68 32.99
C ASN A 452 -29.54 55.90 33.66
N GLU A 453 -30.10 54.86 34.30
CA GLU A 453 -31.32 54.98 35.10
C GLU A 453 -31.13 55.90 36.32
N GLN A 454 -29.99 55.84 37.02
CA GLN A 454 -29.64 56.78 38.09
C GLN A 454 -29.45 58.23 37.61
N ALA A 455 -28.96 58.42 36.38
CA ALA A 455 -28.87 59.74 35.76
C ALA A 455 -30.26 60.33 35.43
N GLY A 456 -31.30 59.51 35.29
CA GLY A 456 -32.68 59.94 34.99
C GLY A 456 -33.26 60.94 36.01
N PRO A 457 -33.34 60.59 37.31
CA PRO A 457 -33.73 61.49 38.39
C PRO A 457 -32.86 62.75 38.46
N ILE A 458 -31.54 62.63 38.44
CA ILE A 458 -30.61 63.78 38.51
C ILE A 458 -30.87 64.76 37.37
N ASN A 459 -31.08 64.27 36.14
CA ASN A 459 -31.43 65.11 35.00
C ASN A 459 -32.85 65.71 35.11
N ARG A 460 -33.80 65.09 35.82
CA ARG A 460 -35.10 65.72 36.13
C ARG A 460 -34.96 66.83 37.17
N GLU A 461 -34.23 66.58 38.25
CA GLU A 461 -33.95 67.57 39.31
C GLU A 461 -33.19 68.77 38.74
N MET A 462 -32.18 68.55 37.90
CA MET A 462 -31.45 69.63 37.22
C MET A 462 -32.38 70.46 36.31
N ARG A 463 -33.31 69.84 35.57
CA ARG A 463 -34.31 70.56 34.76
C ARG A 463 -35.31 71.33 35.63
N HIS A 464 -35.76 70.78 36.75
CA HIS A 464 -36.61 71.50 37.71
C HIS A 464 -35.86 72.67 38.36
N LEU A 465 -34.59 72.51 38.72
CA LEU A 465 -33.75 73.58 39.27
C LEU A 465 -33.53 74.69 38.24
N ILE A 466 -33.23 74.35 36.98
CA ILE A 466 -33.12 75.33 35.88
C ILE A 466 -34.45 76.08 35.70
N SER A 467 -35.59 75.38 35.66
CA SER A 467 -36.92 75.98 35.53
C SER A 467 -37.27 76.88 36.73
N THR A 468 -36.88 76.50 37.94
CA THR A 468 -37.06 77.31 39.16
C THR A 468 -36.18 78.57 39.13
N LEU A 469 -34.93 78.43 38.71
CA LEU A 469 -33.99 79.56 38.54
C LEU A 469 -34.45 80.52 37.42
N GLN A 470 -34.97 80.00 36.30
CA GLN A 470 -35.59 80.80 35.24
C GLN A 470 -36.82 81.54 35.77
N THR A 471 -37.69 80.88 36.53
CA THR A 471 -38.89 81.49 37.14
C THR A 471 -38.50 82.59 38.13
N HIS A 472 -37.50 82.34 38.99
CA HIS A 472 -37.00 83.35 39.93
C HIS A 472 -36.31 84.52 39.21
N ASN A 473 -35.61 84.27 38.09
CA ASN A 473 -35.06 85.34 37.25
C ASN A 473 -36.17 86.18 36.59
N GLN A 474 -37.27 85.55 36.16
CA GLN A 474 -38.47 86.21 35.64
C GLN A 474 -39.15 87.07 36.73
N GLN A 475 -39.25 86.55 37.96
CA GLN A 475 -39.76 87.28 39.12
C GLN A 475 -38.87 88.49 39.46
N LEU A 476 -37.55 88.33 39.54
CA LEU A 476 -36.60 89.41 39.77
C LEU A 476 -36.65 90.48 38.67
N LYS A 477 -36.83 90.10 37.39
CA LYS A 477 -37.10 91.06 36.30
C LYS A 477 -38.38 91.85 36.56
N GLY A 478 -39.45 91.18 36.99
CA GLY A 478 -40.71 91.82 37.41
C GLY A 478 -40.57 92.75 38.62
N GLU A 479 -39.75 92.38 39.61
CA GLU A 479 -39.44 93.25 40.75
C GLU A 479 -38.60 94.46 40.32
N VAL A 480 -37.60 94.29 39.44
CA VAL A 480 -36.86 95.42 38.85
C VAL A 480 -37.78 96.37 38.09
N VAL A 481 -38.83 95.87 37.41
CA VAL A 481 -39.88 96.71 36.82
C VAL A 481 -40.68 97.45 37.91
N LYS A 482 -41.09 96.79 39.01
CA LYS A 482 -41.77 97.44 40.14
C LYS A 482 -40.89 98.49 40.84
N TYR A 483 -39.59 98.25 40.99
CA TYR A 483 -38.64 99.23 41.53
C TYR A 483 -38.40 100.40 40.57
N LYS A 484 -38.37 100.17 39.25
CA LYS A 484 -38.37 101.24 38.24
C LYS A 484 -39.67 102.06 38.26
N LEU A 485 -40.82 101.44 38.56
CA LEU A 485 -42.09 102.14 38.74
C LEU A 485 -42.06 103.02 40.00
N ARG A 486 -41.66 102.46 41.15
CA ARG A 486 -41.46 103.22 42.41
C ARG A 486 -40.43 104.33 42.30
N LEU A 487 -39.40 104.17 41.46
CA LEU A 487 -38.45 105.24 41.17
C LEU A 487 -39.11 106.40 40.39
N ARG A 488 -40.03 106.10 39.46
CA ARG A 488 -40.83 107.13 38.76
C ARG A 488 -41.85 107.79 39.70
N GLU A 489 -42.48 107.02 40.58
CA GLU A 489 -43.42 107.52 41.61
C GLU A 489 -42.70 108.49 42.56
N THR A 490 -41.55 108.08 43.14
CA THR A 490 -40.76 108.97 44.03
C THR A 490 -40.10 110.15 43.29
N GLN A 491 -39.82 110.03 41.99
CA GLN A 491 -39.46 111.18 41.15
C GLN A 491 -40.64 112.16 40.97
N ALA A 492 -41.87 111.66 40.80
CA ALA A 492 -43.07 112.48 40.76
C ALA A 492 -43.36 113.15 42.13
N GLU A 493 -43.18 112.43 43.24
CA GLU A 493 -43.26 112.99 44.60
C GLU A 493 -42.20 114.09 44.82
N LEU A 494 -40.97 113.93 44.33
CA LEU A 494 -39.95 114.99 44.36
C LEU A 494 -40.35 116.22 43.53
N HIS A 495 -41.03 116.03 42.40
CA HIS A 495 -41.67 117.14 41.66
C HIS A 495 -42.84 117.76 42.46
N GLN A 496 -43.61 116.96 43.19
CA GLN A 496 -44.71 117.41 44.05
C GLN A 496 -44.20 118.19 45.28
N ILE A 497 -43.03 117.83 45.83
CA ILE A 497 -42.34 118.55 46.90
C ILE A 497 -41.73 119.87 46.40
N ARG A 498 -41.32 119.94 45.12
CA ARG A 498 -41.00 121.24 44.47
C ARG A 498 -42.24 122.13 44.31
N ALA A 499 -43.44 121.54 44.22
CA ALA A 499 -44.70 122.29 44.14
C ALA A 499 -45.31 122.64 45.51
N SER A 500 -45.02 121.89 46.59
CA SER A 500 -45.65 122.08 47.90
C SER A 500 -45.11 123.27 48.71
N LYS A 501 -44.06 123.94 48.22
CA LYS A 501 -43.71 125.31 48.61
C LYS A 501 -44.15 126.30 47.53
N GLY A 502 -45.42 126.70 47.57
CA GLY A 502 -45.97 127.81 46.77
C GLY A 502 -45.33 129.16 47.10
N SER A 503 -45.70 130.27 46.45
CA SER A 503 -46.90 130.57 45.66
C SER A 503 -46.62 131.80 44.76
N ALA A 504 -47.42 132.25 43.76
CA ALA A 504 -48.76 131.88 43.29
C ALA A 504 -49.01 132.41 41.83
N VAL A 505 -50.18 132.12 41.23
CA VAL A 505 -50.89 132.95 40.18
C VAL A 505 -50.18 133.07 38.81
N LEU A 506 -50.68 132.60 37.65
CA LEU A 506 -51.98 132.05 37.15
C LEU A 506 -51.71 130.77 36.30
N GLN A 507 -52.59 129.75 36.20
CA GLN A 507 -53.72 129.62 35.25
C GLN A 507 -53.36 130.04 33.79
N SER A 508 -53.73 129.37 32.69
CA SER A 508 -54.58 128.20 32.42
C SER A 508 -54.43 127.83 30.90
N GLN A 509 -54.79 126.67 30.32
CA GLN A 509 -55.47 125.44 30.77
C GLN A 509 -55.34 124.30 29.72
N SER A 510 -55.44 123.03 30.14
CA SER A 510 -56.33 121.93 29.62
C SER A 510 -56.38 121.54 28.12
N SER A 511 -56.59 120.28 27.70
CA SER A 511 -56.47 118.92 28.32
C SER A 511 -56.82 117.86 27.24
N THR A 512 -56.31 116.64 27.37
CA THR A 512 -57.08 115.38 27.16
C THR A 512 -56.41 114.21 27.89
N GLU A 513 -57.20 113.20 28.27
CA GLU A 513 -56.80 112.06 29.10
C GLU A 513 -57.22 110.73 28.44
N MET A 514 -56.85 109.60 29.09
CA MET A 514 -57.30 108.22 28.84
C MET A 514 -56.71 107.56 27.56
N ASP A 515 -56.57 106.23 27.49
CA ASP A 515 -57.00 105.16 28.42
C ASP A 515 -55.91 104.06 28.55
N VAL A 516 -55.97 103.22 29.58
CA VAL A 516 -55.13 102.02 29.72
C VAL A 516 -56.00 100.81 30.05
N LYS A 517 -55.99 99.81 29.17
CA LYS A 517 -56.76 98.58 29.37
C LYS A 517 -55.95 97.34 29.00
N ASP A 518 -55.62 96.57 30.02
CA ASP A 518 -55.26 95.16 29.95
C ASP A 518 -56.53 94.31 30.21
N GLU A 519 -56.41 92.98 30.26
CA GLU A 519 -57.48 91.96 30.37
C GLU A 519 -58.36 91.72 29.11
N MET A 520 -58.87 90.49 28.85
CA MET A 520 -58.44 89.12 29.18
C MET A 520 -59.34 88.11 28.43
N THR A 521 -58.86 86.88 28.13
CA THR A 521 -59.64 85.66 27.79
C THR A 521 -60.56 85.64 26.55
N SER A 522 -60.96 84.50 25.94
CA SER A 522 -60.30 83.19 25.81
C SER A 522 -60.74 82.45 24.51
N PRO A 523 -61.57 81.40 24.46
CA PRO A 523 -61.21 80.22 23.65
C PRO A 523 -62.26 79.72 22.63
N SER A 524 -61.81 79.08 21.54
CA SER A 524 -62.51 77.92 20.94
C SER A 524 -61.70 77.16 19.87
N THR A 525 -61.82 75.83 19.93
CA THR A 525 -61.57 74.84 18.85
C THR A 525 -62.91 74.58 18.09
N PRO A 526 -63.07 73.63 17.12
CA PRO A 526 -62.15 72.64 16.51
C PRO A 526 -62.31 72.46 14.96
N ALA A 527 -61.95 71.27 14.44
CA ALA A 527 -62.38 70.63 13.16
C ALA A 527 -61.62 71.02 11.85
N VAL A 528 -60.91 70.12 11.14
CA VAL A 528 -61.32 68.96 10.26
C VAL A 528 -61.83 69.46 8.88
N SER A 529 -61.47 68.92 7.70
CA SER A 529 -60.71 67.72 7.22
C SER A 529 -59.71 68.13 6.10
N GLY A 530 -58.94 67.30 5.36
CA GLY A 530 -58.65 65.86 5.17
C GLY A 530 -57.54 65.80 4.07
N GLU A 531 -56.80 64.73 3.71
CA GLU A 531 -56.86 63.26 3.75
C GLU A 531 -55.41 62.70 3.53
N PRO A 532 -55.17 61.40 3.25
CA PRO A 532 -55.40 60.23 4.09
C PRO A 532 -54.08 59.49 4.44
N ALA A 533 -54.17 58.40 5.22
CA ALA A 533 -53.01 57.75 5.85
C ALA A 533 -52.52 56.45 5.20
N VAL A 534 -51.25 56.11 5.45
CA VAL A 534 -50.76 54.72 5.54
C VAL A 534 -49.99 54.54 6.85
N LYS A 535 -50.19 53.43 7.55
CA LYS A 535 -49.55 53.11 8.84
C LYS A 535 -48.31 52.23 8.66
N LYS A 536 -47.30 52.39 9.52
CA LYS A 536 -46.59 51.25 10.12
C LYS A 536 -45.85 51.61 11.43
N ASP A 537 -45.55 50.57 12.20
CA ASP A 537 -45.44 50.62 13.66
C ASP A 537 -44.05 50.95 14.23
N PHE A 538 -44.03 51.30 15.51
CA PHE A 538 -42.82 51.56 16.32
C PHE A 538 -41.98 50.29 16.57
N ILE A 539 -40.65 50.40 16.50
CA ILE A 539 -39.74 49.69 17.42
C ILE A 539 -38.63 50.61 17.95
N LYS A 540 -38.64 50.78 19.28
CA LYS A 540 -37.57 51.10 20.25
C LYS A 540 -36.26 51.81 19.85
N LYS A 541 -35.97 52.83 20.67
CA LYS A 541 -34.69 53.17 21.32
C LYS A 541 -33.48 53.59 20.48
N GLU A 542 -33.23 54.90 20.59
CA GLU A 542 -31.92 55.52 20.85
C GLU A 542 -30.96 54.63 21.68
N GLU A 543 -29.68 54.58 21.26
CA GLU A 543 -28.52 54.64 22.17
C GLU A 543 -27.23 54.96 21.37
N LYS A 544 -26.58 56.10 21.67
CA LYS A 544 -25.10 56.23 21.71
C LYS A 544 -24.63 57.66 22.02
N ASP A 545 -23.98 57.78 23.17
CA ASP A 545 -23.01 58.81 23.57
C ASP A 545 -22.22 58.13 24.72
N ARG A 546 -20.89 58.13 24.85
CA ARG A 546 -19.85 59.11 24.43
C ARG A 546 -18.49 58.43 24.14
N GLU A 547 -17.52 59.31 23.86
CA GLU A 547 -16.05 59.23 24.04
C GLU A 547 -15.24 59.15 22.72
N ARG A 548 -14.07 59.80 22.60
CA ARG A 548 -13.19 60.43 23.62
C ARG A 548 -12.42 61.64 23.07
N GLU A 549 -11.89 62.49 23.94
CA GLU A 549 -11.04 63.66 23.59
C GLU A 549 -9.62 63.28 23.10
N ARG A 550 -8.95 64.21 22.39
CA ARG A 550 -7.53 64.57 22.65
C ARG A 550 -7.10 65.91 22.03
N GLU A 551 -6.15 66.57 22.71
CA GLU A 551 -5.78 68.00 22.61
C GLU A 551 -4.76 68.36 21.50
N LYS A 552 -4.47 69.69 21.40
CA LYS A 552 -3.22 70.36 20.90
C LYS A 552 -3.04 70.49 19.37
N GLU A 553 -2.45 71.56 18.80
CA GLU A 553 -1.93 72.84 19.37
C GLU A 553 -1.89 74.02 18.36
N LYS A 554 -1.68 75.24 18.90
CA LYS A 554 -1.25 76.55 18.34
C LYS A 554 -0.90 76.70 16.83
N GLU A 555 -1.37 77.82 16.24
CA GLU A 555 -0.61 79.00 15.72
C GLU A 555 -1.64 80.14 15.47
N ARG A 556 -1.47 81.45 15.77
CA ARG A 556 -0.44 82.50 15.51
C ARG A 556 -0.44 83.10 14.09
N GLU A 557 -0.95 84.33 13.96
CA GLU A 557 -0.28 85.56 13.47
C GLU A 557 -1.21 86.78 13.75
N ARG A 558 -0.75 87.97 14.19
CA ARG A 558 -0.09 89.12 13.49
C ARG A 558 -1.02 89.85 12.49
N GLU A 559 -1.05 91.18 12.31
CA GLU A 559 -0.48 92.32 13.08
C GLU A 559 -1.24 93.65 12.72
N LYS A 560 -0.81 94.81 13.24
CA LYS A 560 -1.17 96.16 12.72
C LYS A 560 -0.35 96.48 11.44
N PRO A 561 -0.51 97.60 10.70
CA PRO A 561 -1.45 98.76 10.77
C PRO A 561 -2.31 98.87 9.48
N GLY A 562 -3.08 99.92 9.15
CA GLY A 562 -3.39 101.23 9.78
C GLY A 562 -3.15 102.42 8.81
N VAL A 563 -3.53 103.65 9.20
CA VAL A 563 -3.46 104.91 8.42
C VAL A 563 -4.52 104.95 7.28
N SER A 564 -5.55 105.82 7.36
CA SER A 564 -5.58 107.25 6.96
C SER A 564 -5.27 107.45 5.46
N SER A 565 -5.91 108.36 4.71
CA SER A 565 -6.32 109.73 5.03
C SER A 565 -7.34 110.21 3.96
N GLN A 566 -7.88 111.43 3.87
CA GLN A 566 -7.74 112.75 4.53
C GLN A 566 -9.13 113.48 4.30
N GLN A 567 -9.44 114.74 4.57
CA GLN A 567 -8.71 116.00 4.82
C GLN A 567 -9.70 116.95 5.59
N GLU A 568 -9.36 117.57 6.74
CA GLU A 568 -8.86 118.98 6.90
C GLU A 568 -9.91 120.09 6.69
N GLU A 569 -9.84 121.29 7.31
CA GLU A 569 -9.04 121.82 8.44
C GLU A 569 -9.76 123.07 9.01
N THR A 570 -9.62 123.48 10.27
CA THR A 570 -8.66 124.51 10.78
C THR A 570 -9.18 124.96 12.17
N ALA A 571 -8.42 125.56 13.09
CA ALA A 571 -6.97 125.61 13.38
C ALA A 571 -6.80 126.22 14.81
N GLY A 572 -5.61 126.18 15.42
CA GLY A 572 -5.39 126.81 16.74
C GLY A 572 -3.93 127.17 17.06
N ASP A 573 -3.67 128.46 17.29
CA ASP A 573 -2.36 129.09 17.59
C ASP A 573 -2.57 130.61 17.95
N ARG A 574 -1.64 131.44 18.44
CA ARG A 574 -0.22 131.32 18.85
C ARG A 574 0.15 132.34 19.97
N LEU A 575 1.20 132.02 20.74
CA LEU A 575 2.04 132.83 21.67
C LEU A 575 1.61 134.25 22.17
N ALA A 576 1.54 134.37 23.50
CA ALA A 576 2.42 135.15 24.42
C ALA A 576 2.76 136.68 24.28
N MET A 577 2.97 137.27 25.49
CA MET A 577 3.80 138.45 25.88
C MET A 577 3.21 139.89 26.01
N LEU A 578 3.65 140.57 27.09
CA LEU A 578 3.49 142.00 27.49
C LEU A 578 2.04 142.49 27.84
N GLY A 579 1.78 143.39 28.80
CA GLY A 579 2.62 143.98 29.87
C GLY A 579 1.93 145.19 30.58
N GLY A 580 1.97 145.26 31.93
CA GLY A 580 1.33 146.33 32.75
C GLY A 580 -0.09 145.98 33.24
N SER A 581 -0.55 146.14 34.50
CA SER A 581 -0.26 147.07 35.61
C SER A 581 -0.53 148.55 35.32
N LYS A 582 -1.17 149.32 36.22
CA LYS A 582 -1.08 149.24 37.71
C LYS A 582 -2.43 149.15 38.45
N ARG A 583 -2.37 148.62 39.68
CA ARG A 583 -3.46 148.68 40.68
C ARG A 583 -3.58 150.08 41.31
N LYS A 584 -4.76 150.31 41.89
CA LYS A 584 -5.09 151.09 43.10
C LYS A 584 -3.91 151.70 43.88
N GLU A 585 -4.05 152.93 44.36
CA GLU A 585 -4.51 153.22 45.74
C GLU A 585 -4.81 154.75 45.89
N MET A 586 -5.97 155.16 46.44
CA MET A 586 -6.25 155.35 47.87
C MET A 586 -5.60 156.59 48.53
N GLU A 587 -5.36 157.69 47.79
CA GLU A 587 -4.80 158.94 48.38
C GLU A 587 -5.56 160.23 48.03
N GLN A 588 -6.86 160.16 47.70
CA GLN A 588 -7.72 161.35 47.60
C GLN A 588 -8.67 161.56 48.81
N LEU A 589 -8.51 160.76 49.87
CA LEU A 589 -9.21 160.93 51.15
C LEU A 589 -8.33 161.36 52.34
N LYS A 590 -7.06 161.74 52.08
CA LYS A 590 -6.36 162.73 52.94
C LYS A 590 -6.75 164.17 52.63
N ILE A 591 -7.39 164.44 51.48
CA ILE A 591 -7.74 165.80 51.03
C ILE A 591 -8.61 166.53 52.08
N VAL A 592 -9.57 165.83 52.70
CA VAL A 592 -10.43 166.37 53.77
C VAL A 592 -9.67 166.79 55.04
N ARG A 593 -8.42 166.32 55.25
CA ARG A 593 -7.51 166.83 56.31
C ARG A 593 -6.53 167.89 55.81
N ALA A 594 -6.16 167.87 54.53
CA ALA A 594 -5.39 168.96 53.91
C ALA A 594 -6.21 170.26 53.87
N GLU A 595 -7.52 170.18 53.61
CA GLU A 595 -8.40 171.35 53.51
C GLU A 595 -8.65 172.04 54.86
N LEU A 596 -8.68 171.29 55.97
CA LEU A 596 -8.74 171.89 57.31
C LEU A 596 -7.43 172.59 57.71
N LYS A 597 -6.28 172.14 57.19
CA LYS A 597 -4.98 172.79 57.45
C LYS A 597 -4.74 174.00 56.53
N LYS A 598 -5.20 173.93 55.27
CA LYS A 598 -5.30 175.09 54.37
C LYS A 598 -6.07 176.26 54.99
N ALA A 599 -7.09 175.99 55.81
CA ALA A 599 -7.82 177.04 56.53
C ALA A 599 -6.97 177.79 57.60
N GLN A 600 -5.86 177.20 58.08
CA GLN A 600 -4.96 177.81 59.08
C GLN A 600 -3.63 178.31 58.50
N GLU A 601 -3.24 177.81 57.33
CA GLU A 601 -2.08 178.29 56.57
C GLU A 601 -2.44 179.50 55.70
N SER A 602 -3.61 179.51 55.06
CA SER A 602 -4.11 180.70 54.34
C SER A 602 -4.30 181.92 55.25
N GLN A 603 -4.59 181.75 56.54
CA GLN A 603 -4.65 182.85 57.51
C GLN A 603 -3.27 183.48 57.81
N ARG A 604 -2.17 182.75 57.57
CA ARG A 604 -0.79 183.22 57.78
C ARG A 604 -0.16 183.72 56.48
N GLU A 605 -0.39 183.03 55.37
CA GLU A 605 0.08 183.43 54.04
C GLU A 605 -0.62 184.72 53.55
N MET A 606 -1.92 184.87 53.78
CA MET A 606 -2.66 186.10 53.43
C MET A 606 -2.28 187.32 54.29
N LYS A 607 -1.49 187.12 55.36
CA LYS A 607 -0.84 188.23 56.06
C LYS A 607 0.52 188.58 55.44
N LEU A 608 1.31 187.57 55.06
CA LEU A 608 2.63 187.77 54.47
C LEU A 608 2.59 188.36 53.04
N LEU A 609 1.52 188.13 52.27
CA LEU A 609 1.30 188.85 51.00
C LEU A 609 1.05 190.36 51.23
N LEU A 610 0.22 190.69 52.21
CA LEU A 610 -0.11 192.07 52.61
C LEU A 610 1.11 192.85 53.09
N ASP A 611 2.05 192.18 53.76
CA ASP A 611 3.29 192.79 54.24
C ASP A 611 4.32 193.06 53.12
N MET A 612 4.08 192.66 51.86
CA MET A 612 5.07 192.85 50.78
C MET A 612 4.55 193.33 49.42
N TYR A 613 3.29 193.10 48.99
CA TYR A 613 2.90 193.37 47.59
C TYR A 613 2.55 194.82 47.22
N ARG A 614 3.20 195.80 47.88
CA ARG A 614 3.87 196.95 47.22
C ARG A 614 4.55 197.98 48.15
N SER A 615 4.50 197.80 49.47
CA SER A 615 4.90 198.83 50.48
C SER A 615 4.23 200.21 50.27
N ALA A 616 3.09 200.23 49.57
CA ALA A 616 2.24 201.35 49.19
C ALA A 616 0.79 200.82 49.00
N PRO A 617 -0.28 201.66 49.09
CA PRO A 617 -1.35 201.32 50.04
C PRO A 617 -2.64 200.65 49.50
N LYS A 618 -3.31 199.93 50.41
CA LYS A 618 -4.70 199.42 50.35
C LYS A 618 -5.07 198.51 49.16
N GLU A 619 -4.58 197.29 49.31
CA GLU A 619 -4.98 196.03 48.66
C GLU A 619 -6.48 195.68 48.91
N GLN A 620 -7.42 196.47 48.37
CA GLN A 620 -8.84 196.39 48.76
C GLN A 620 -9.86 196.66 47.62
N ARG A 621 -9.58 196.29 46.35
CA ARG A 621 -10.49 196.59 45.21
C ARG A 621 -10.86 195.39 44.34
N ASP A 622 -9.89 194.64 43.81
CA ASP A 622 -10.16 193.80 42.63
C ASP A 622 -10.85 192.46 42.90
N LYS A 623 -11.15 192.14 44.17
CA LYS A 623 -11.97 190.98 44.56
C LYS A 623 -13.46 191.11 44.22
N VAL A 624 -13.93 192.31 43.84
CA VAL A 624 -15.37 192.60 43.71
C VAL A 624 -15.90 192.44 42.27
N GLN A 625 -15.15 192.83 41.23
CA GLN A 625 -15.73 192.98 39.89
C GLN A 625 -15.84 191.66 39.09
N LEU A 626 -14.91 190.72 39.25
CA LEU A 626 -15.02 189.41 38.58
C LEU A 626 -16.23 188.58 39.04
N MET A 627 -16.66 188.74 40.29
CA MET A 627 -17.88 188.12 40.85
C MET A 627 -19.18 188.65 40.22
N ALA A 628 -19.15 189.81 39.56
CA ALA A 628 -20.33 190.38 38.89
C ALA A 628 -20.55 189.82 37.48
N ALA A 629 -19.47 189.45 36.77
CA ALA A 629 -19.54 188.95 35.40
C ALA A 629 -20.09 187.51 35.32
N GLU A 630 -19.63 186.62 36.19
CA GLU A 630 -20.00 185.19 36.17
C GLU A 630 -21.49 184.93 36.46
N LYS A 631 -22.16 185.84 37.19
CA LYS A 631 -23.57 185.68 37.54
C LYS A 631 -24.52 185.88 36.35
N LYS A 632 -24.12 186.64 35.32
CA LYS A 632 -24.99 186.95 34.17
C LYS A 632 -25.03 185.83 33.12
N THR A 633 -23.90 185.18 32.86
CA THR A 633 -23.81 184.14 31.82
C THR A 633 -24.47 182.82 32.23
N LYS A 634 -24.73 182.59 33.53
CA LYS A 634 -25.43 181.39 34.01
C LYS A 634 -26.94 181.43 33.77
N SER A 635 -27.61 182.57 33.92
CA SER A 635 -29.06 182.66 33.69
C SER A 635 -29.46 182.45 32.22
N GLU A 636 -28.67 183.01 31.29
CA GLU A 636 -28.92 182.89 29.84
C GLU A 636 -28.76 181.44 29.33
N ALA A 637 -28.01 180.60 30.07
CA ALA A 637 -27.81 179.18 29.75
C ALA A 637 -28.94 178.25 30.26
N GLU A 638 -29.79 178.70 31.19
CA GLU A 638 -30.86 177.87 31.76
C GLU A 638 -32.17 177.99 30.97
N GLU A 639 -32.53 179.18 30.46
CA GLU A 639 -33.70 179.36 29.60
C GLU A 639 -33.65 178.50 28.32
N LEU A 640 -32.47 178.41 27.69
CA LEU A 640 -32.27 177.57 26.50
C LEU A 640 -32.43 176.06 26.78
N ARG A 641 -32.13 175.61 28.01
CA ARG A 641 -32.31 174.21 28.45
C ARG A 641 -33.75 173.84 28.82
N GLN A 642 -34.65 174.81 28.87
CA GLN A 642 -36.07 174.55 29.08
C GLN A 642 -36.81 174.38 27.74
N ARG A 643 -36.53 175.24 26.75
CA ARG A 643 -37.14 175.18 25.41
C ARG A 643 -36.85 173.88 24.63
N LEU A 644 -35.71 173.22 24.85
CA LEU A 644 -35.41 171.93 24.21
C LEU A 644 -36.35 170.80 24.68
N ARG A 645 -36.65 170.72 25.98
CA ARG A 645 -37.51 169.67 26.54
C ARG A 645 -38.98 169.77 26.10
N GLU A 646 -39.43 170.96 25.74
CA GLU A 646 -40.78 171.21 25.20
C GLU A 646 -40.92 170.81 23.71
N LEU A 647 -39.83 170.47 23.02
CA LEU A 647 -39.83 169.94 21.65
C LEU A 647 -39.80 168.41 21.64
N GLU A 648 -38.90 167.79 22.40
CA GLU A 648 -38.77 166.32 22.53
C GLU A 648 -40.08 165.66 23.02
N GLU A 649 -40.82 166.32 23.91
CA GLU A 649 -42.13 165.88 24.40
C GLU A 649 -43.22 165.82 23.31
N ARG A 650 -43.12 166.58 22.21
CA ARG A 650 -44.11 166.54 21.11
C ARG A 650 -43.87 165.39 20.16
N GLU A 651 -42.64 165.24 19.68
CA GLU A 651 -42.24 164.16 18.76
C GLU A 651 -42.56 162.77 19.35
N ARG A 652 -42.33 162.59 20.65
CA ARG A 652 -42.62 161.34 21.38
C ARG A 652 -44.11 161.00 21.54
N ARG A 653 -45.04 161.86 21.09
CA ARG A 653 -46.50 161.61 21.14
C ARG A 653 -47.11 161.16 19.80
N GLU A 654 -46.43 161.40 18.67
CA GLU A 654 -46.95 161.06 17.34
C GLU A 654 -46.43 159.70 16.84
N GLY A 655 -45.16 159.36 17.11
CA GLY A 655 -44.51 158.12 16.66
C GLY A 655 -44.96 156.80 17.31
N LYS A 656 -46.16 156.72 17.92
CA LYS A 656 -46.57 155.57 18.77
C LYS A 656 -47.97 154.99 18.50
N LYS A 657 -48.43 155.00 17.24
CA LYS A 657 -49.73 154.44 16.82
C LYS A 657 -49.76 153.63 15.51
N MET A 658 -48.64 153.46 14.80
CA MET A 658 -48.63 152.95 13.41
C MET A 658 -47.74 151.72 13.16
N ALA A 659 -47.30 151.00 14.20
CA ALA A 659 -46.23 149.98 14.07
C ALA A 659 -46.57 148.55 14.54
N ASP A 660 -47.58 148.35 15.39
CA ASP A 660 -47.72 147.08 16.14
C ASP A 660 -48.52 145.96 15.41
N GLU A 661 -49.35 146.28 14.42
CA GLU A 661 -50.30 145.31 13.81
C GLU A 661 -49.72 144.39 12.70
N GLU A 662 -48.53 144.68 12.16
CA GLU A 662 -47.94 143.84 11.10
C GLU A 662 -47.06 142.71 11.67
N ALA A 663 -46.28 143.00 12.72
CA ALA A 663 -45.38 142.02 13.34
C ALA A 663 -46.13 140.77 13.86
N LEU A 664 -47.30 140.99 14.49
CA LEU A 664 -48.13 139.93 15.08
C LEU A 664 -48.76 138.97 14.05
N ARG A 665 -48.66 139.21 12.75
CA ARG A 665 -49.11 138.26 11.70
C ARG A 665 -48.00 137.31 11.25
N LYS A 666 -46.74 137.76 11.19
CA LYS A 666 -45.61 136.92 10.76
C LYS A 666 -45.24 135.85 11.80
N ILE A 667 -45.33 136.16 13.10
CA ILE A 667 -44.99 135.23 14.19
C ILE A 667 -45.87 133.96 14.13
N ARG A 668 -47.20 134.12 14.12
CA ARG A 668 -48.16 133.00 14.03
C ARG A 668 -47.97 132.09 12.81
N SER A 669 -47.61 132.68 11.66
CA SER A 669 -47.32 131.91 10.45
C SER A 669 -46.04 131.06 10.53
N VAL A 670 -45.12 131.37 11.45
CA VAL A 670 -43.91 130.56 11.69
C VAL A 670 -44.17 129.52 12.78
N GLU A 671 -44.93 129.86 13.82
CA GLU A 671 -45.38 128.92 14.86
C GLU A 671 -46.19 127.76 14.25
N GLU A 672 -47.13 128.06 13.36
CA GLU A 672 -47.95 127.06 12.66
C GLU A 672 -47.13 126.16 11.71
N GLN A 673 -46.04 126.68 11.11
CA GLN A 673 -45.09 125.87 10.33
C GLN A 673 -44.25 124.95 11.22
N ILE A 674 -43.83 125.41 12.40
CA ILE A 674 -43.09 124.61 13.37
C ILE A 674 -43.94 123.42 13.86
N ASP A 675 -45.23 123.62 14.14
CA ASP A 675 -46.13 122.53 14.55
C ASP A 675 -46.38 121.49 13.44
N ILE A 676 -46.46 121.92 12.18
CA ILE A 676 -46.55 121.01 11.03
C ILE A 676 -45.27 120.18 10.89
N LEU A 677 -44.09 120.80 11.08
CA LEU A 677 -42.80 120.10 11.04
C LEU A 677 -42.64 119.13 12.22
N ASN A 678 -43.03 119.53 13.44
CA ASN A 678 -43.02 118.66 14.62
C ASN A 678 -43.91 117.43 14.45
N LYS A 679 -45.12 117.59 13.88
CA LYS A 679 -46.01 116.46 13.57
C LYS A 679 -45.41 115.52 12.52
N LYS A 680 -44.80 116.06 11.46
CA LYS A 680 -44.10 115.24 10.45
C LYS A 680 -42.89 114.50 11.04
N LEU A 681 -42.11 115.14 11.92
CA LEU A 681 -41.01 114.50 12.64
C LEU A 681 -41.51 113.37 13.56
N SER A 682 -42.67 113.55 14.21
CA SER A 682 -43.27 112.52 15.06
C SER A 682 -43.78 111.32 14.27
N ILE A 683 -44.36 111.54 13.08
CA ILE A 683 -44.82 110.46 12.19
C ILE A 683 -43.61 109.69 11.64
N ALA A 684 -42.61 110.40 11.10
CA ALA A 684 -41.39 109.78 10.57
C ALA A 684 -40.65 108.92 11.63
N LYS A 685 -40.69 109.32 12.90
CA LYS A 685 -40.16 108.50 14.01
C LYS A 685 -40.98 107.27 14.31
N GLN A 686 -42.32 107.35 14.24
CA GLN A 686 -43.18 106.17 14.40
C GLN A 686 -43.02 105.19 13.23
N GLU A 687 -42.77 105.70 12.02
CA GLU A 687 -42.41 104.91 10.84
C GLU A 687 -41.01 104.27 11.00
N GLU A 688 -40.03 105.00 11.54
CA GLU A 688 -38.68 104.50 11.87
C GLU A 688 -38.73 103.40 12.95
N ASP A 689 -39.40 103.65 14.08
CA ASP A 689 -39.60 102.68 15.18
C ASP A 689 -40.35 101.42 14.70
N ALA A 690 -41.34 101.57 13.82
CA ALA A 690 -42.07 100.45 13.22
C ALA A 690 -41.18 99.62 12.27
N LEU A 691 -40.41 100.27 11.40
CA LEU A 691 -39.48 99.60 10.48
C LEU A 691 -38.34 98.90 11.24
N LEU A 692 -37.87 99.46 12.36
CA LEU A 692 -36.95 98.77 13.27
C LEU A 692 -37.59 97.53 13.89
N SER A 693 -38.85 97.61 14.34
CA SER A 693 -39.56 96.44 14.87
C SER A 693 -39.83 95.36 13.79
N GLU A 694 -40.10 95.74 12.54
CA GLU A 694 -40.24 94.79 11.43
C GLU A 694 -38.89 94.16 11.06
N MET A 695 -37.80 94.94 11.13
CA MET A 695 -36.44 94.45 10.92
C MET A 695 -36.01 93.45 12.01
N ASP A 696 -36.29 93.74 13.28
CA ASP A 696 -35.99 92.83 14.41
C ASP A 696 -36.78 91.51 14.30
N VAL A 697 -38.07 91.57 13.95
CA VAL A 697 -38.90 90.35 13.73
C VAL A 697 -38.41 89.56 12.52
N THR A 698 -38.02 90.24 11.43
CA THR A 698 -37.45 89.59 10.23
C THR A 698 -36.07 88.99 10.53
N GLY A 699 -35.26 89.65 11.36
CA GLY A 699 -33.99 89.16 11.86
C GLY A 699 -34.14 87.88 12.66
N GLN A 700 -35.02 87.87 13.68
CA GLN A 700 -35.29 86.67 14.47
C GLN A 700 -35.82 85.51 13.60
N ALA A 701 -36.72 85.78 12.65
CA ALA A 701 -37.22 84.76 11.72
C ALA A 701 -36.10 84.19 10.81
N PHE A 702 -35.11 85.01 10.43
CA PHE A 702 -33.94 84.56 9.69
C PHE A 702 -32.95 83.75 10.55
N GLU A 703 -32.71 84.16 11.80
CA GLU A 703 -31.89 83.43 12.76
C GLU A 703 -32.51 82.07 13.11
N ASP A 704 -33.82 82.02 13.40
CA ASP A 704 -34.57 80.78 13.65
C ASP A 704 -34.49 79.82 12.44
N MET A 705 -34.63 80.35 11.23
CA MET A 705 -34.49 79.58 9.98
C MET A 705 -33.04 79.09 9.78
N GLN A 706 -32.03 79.92 10.11
CA GLN A 706 -30.62 79.55 10.01
C GLN A 706 -30.27 78.46 11.02
N GLU A 707 -30.74 78.55 12.27
CA GLU A 707 -30.65 77.49 13.26
C GLU A 707 -31.35 76.21 12.78
N GLN A 708 -32.56 76.30 12.23
CA GLN A 708 -33.27 75.14 11.66
C GLN A 708 -32.46 74.49 10.52
N ASN A 709 -31.84 75.29 9.65
CA ASN A 709 -30.99 74.81 8.58
C ASN A 709 -29.74 74.09 9.11
N ILE A 710 -29.05 74.67 10.10
CA ILE A 710 -27.90 74.05 10.78
C ILE A 710 -28.31 72.71 11.42
N ARG A 711 -29.45 72.66 12.12
CA ARG A 711 -29.98 71.43 12.74
C ARG A 711 -30.31 70.36 11.69
N LEU A 712 -30.89 70.73 10.54
CA LEU A 712 -31.17 69.80 9.43
C LEU A 712 -29.88 69.28 8.76
N MET A 713 -28.90 70.16 8.53
CA MET A 713 -27.58 69.79 8.00
C MET A 713 -26.81 68.86 8.95
N GLN A 714 -26.95 69.05 10.27
CA GLN A 714 -26.38 68.16 11.27
C GLN A 714 -27.06 66.78 11.27
N GLN A 715 -28.40 66.73 11.22
CA GLN A 715 -29.15 65.47 11.10
C GLN A 715 -28.85 64.70 9.79
N LEU A 716 -28.54 65.40 8.70
CA LEU A 716 -28.09 64.78 7.45
C LEU A 716 -26.73 64.10 7.66
N ARG A 717 -25.75 64.82 8.21
CA ARG A 717 -24.42 64.26 8.54
C ARG A 717 -24.52 63.04 9.44
N GLU A 718 -25.32 63.09 10.50
CA GLU A 718 -25.51 61.98 11.45
C GLU A 718 -26.13 60.74 10.79
N LYS A 719 -27.07 60.94 9.84
CA LYS A 719 -27.63 59.85 9.04
C LYS A 719 -26.61 59.26 8.06
N ASP A 720 -25.81 60.09 7.40
CA ASP A 720 -24.76 59.62 6.49
C ASP A 720 -23.67 58.86 7.25
N ASP A 721 -23.27 59.34 8.43
CA ASP A 721 -22.36 58.65 9.36
C ASP A 721 -22.90 57.28 9.80
N ALA A 722 -24.20 57.19 10.10
CA ALA A 722 -24.86 55.93 10.41
C ALA A 722 -24.91 54.99 9.19
N ASN A 723 -25.21 55.53 7.99
CA ASN A 723 -25.18 54.78 6.73
C ASN A 723 -23.77 54.24 6.41
N PHE A 724 -22.71 55.02 6.63
CA PHE A 724 -21.32 54.57 6.45
C PHE A 724 -20.94 53.47 7.45
N LYS A 725 -21.37 53.57 8.72
CA LYS A 725 -21.14 52.53 9.74
C LYS A 725 -21.85 51.23 9.35
N LEU A 726 -23.14 51.29 9.01
CA LEU A 726 -23.92 50.13 8.55
C LEU A 726 -23.37 49.53 7.24
N MET A 727 -22.88 50.35 6.31
CA MET A 727 -22.26 49.86 5.07
C MET A 727 -20.90 49.18 5.36
N SER A 728 -20.10 49.70 6.30
CA SER A 728 -18.86 49.06 6.76
C SER A 728 -19.13 47.71 7.41
N GLU A 729 -20.14 47.63 8.30
CA GLU A 729 -20.57 46.40 8.95
C GLU A 729 -21.13 45.38 7.94
N ARG A 730 -21.90 45.83 6.95
CA ARG A 730 -22.38 44.99 5.83
C ARG A 730 -21.22 44.44 4.99
N ILE A 731 -20.20 45.24 4.68
CA ILE A 731 -19.01 44.80 3.95
C ILE A 731 -18.24 43.75 4.76
N LYS A 732 -18.00 44.01 6.05
CA LYS A 732 -17.34 43.05 6.97
C LYS A 732 -18.11 41.74 7.09
N SER A 733 -19.44 41.82 7.27
CA SER A 733 -20.33 40.65 7.36
C SER A 733 -20.31 39.83 6.07
N ASN A 734 -20.39 40.47 4.89
CA ASN A 734 -20.24 39.79 3.60
C ASN A 734 -18.86 39.12 3.44
N GLN A 735 -17.79 39.75 3.92
CA GLN A 735 -16.44 39.20 3.84
C GLN A 735 -16.24 38.00 4.78
N ILE A 736 -16.76 38.07 6.01
CA ILE A 736 -16.79 36.95 6.95
C ILE A 736 -17.65 35.80 6.39
N HIS A 737 -18.83 36.09 5.83
CA HIS A 737 -19.69 35.07 5.22
C HIS A 737 -19.02 34.40 4.00
N LYS A 738 -18.23 35.14 3.22
CA LYS A 738 -17.41 34.57 2.14
C LYS A 738 -16.35 33.62 2.70
N LEU A 739 -15.57 34.03 3.70
CA LEU A 739 -14.54 33.19 4.32
C LEU A 739 -15.14 31.92 4.93
N LEU A 740 -16.23 32.02 5.70
CA LEU A 740 -16.94 30.86 6.26
C LEU A 740 -17.53 29.92 5.20
N LYS A 741 -17.81 30.43 3.98
CA LYS A 741 -18.22 29.59 2.85
C LYS A 741 -17.03 28.88 2.22
N GLU A 742 -15.90 29.56 2.08
CA GLU A 742 -14.64 28.99 1.57
C GLU A 742 -14.11 27.90 2.53
N GLU A 743 -14.04 28.16 3.83
CA GLU A 743 -13.69 27.17 4.87
C GLU A 743 -14.64 25.95 4.86
N LYS A 744 -15.95 26.17 4.65
CA LYS A 744 -16.93 25.08 4.56
C LYS A 744 -16.73 24.23 3.30
N GLU A 745 -16.34 24.84 2.17
CA GLU A 745 -16.07 24.14 0.92
C GLU A 745 -14.76 23.33 1.03
N GLU A 746 -13.71 23.90 1.65
CA GLU A 746 -12.47 23.17 1.97
C GLU A 746 -12.71 21.97 2.92
N LEU A 747 -13.54 22.12 3.95
CA LEU A 747 -13.91 21.02 4.86
C LEU A 747 -14.72 19.93 4.14
N ALA A 748 -15.57 20.30 3.17
CA ALA A 748 -16.31 19.33 2.37
C ALA A 748 -15.39 18.51 1.46
N ASP A 749 -14.39 19.14 0.84
CA ASP A 749 -13.38 18.45 0.01
C ASP A 749 -12.45 17.57 0.84
N GLN A 750 -12.10 17.98 2.06
CA GLN A 750 -11.36 17.14 3.01
C GLN A 750 -12.17 15.89 3.41
N LEU A 751 -13.46 16.04 3.72
CA LEU A 751 -14.36 14.93 4.03
C LEU A 751 -14.57 13.99 2.83
N LEU A 752 -14.68 14.54 1.61
CA LEU A 752 -14.77 13.74 0.39
C LEU A 752 -13.47 12.97 0.13
N THR A 753 -12.32 13.58 0.38
CA THR A 753 -11.00 12.95 0.25
C THR A 753 -10.84 11.79 1.25
N LEU A 754 -11.17 12.03 2.53
CA LEU A 754 -11.14 10.99 3.58
C LEU A 754 -12.10 9.84 3.26
N LYS A 755 -13.34 10.15 2.83
CA LYS A 755 -14.29 9.12 2.40
C LYS A 755 -13.73 8.28 1.24
N THR A 756 -13.15 8.92 0.22
CA THR A 756 -12.54 8.23 -0.92
C THR A 756 -11.40 7.30 -0.48
N GLN A 757 -10.59 7.70 0.52
CA GLN A 757 -9.55 6.85 1.10
C GLN A 757 -10.13 5.65 1.85
N VAL A 758 -11.20 5.84 2.64
CA VAL A 758 -11.90 4.74 3.35
C VAL A 758 -12.53 3.75 2.36
N ASP A 759 -13.23 4.24 1.32
CA ASP A 759 -13.82 3.38 0.28
C ASP A 759 -12.75 2.57 -0.47
N ALA A 760 -11.57 3.15 -0.72
CA ALA A 760 -10.43 2.44 -1.29
C ALA A 760 -9.84 1.38 -0.34
N GLN A 761 -9.65 1.70 0.95
CA GLN A 761 -9.21 0.72 1.97
C GLN A 761 -10.21 -0.45 2.09
N LEU A 762 -11.51 -0.17 2.13
CA LEU A 762 -12.57 -1.19 2.13
C LEU A 762 -12.57 -2.05 0.86
N GLN A 763 -12.08 -1.54 -0.28
CA GLN A 763 -11.88 -2.36 -1.47
C GLN A 763 -10.64 -3.26 -1.37
N VAL A 764 -9.56 -2.80 -0.74
CA VAL A 764 -8.36 -3.63 -0.45
C VAL A 764 -8.70 -4.75 0.51
N VAL A 765 -9.40 -4.47 1.62
CA VAL A 765 -9.83 -5.49 2.59
C VAL A 765 -10.66 -6.57 1.91
N ARG A 766 -11.70 -6.20 1.15
CA ARG A 766 -12.54 -7.17 0.42
C ARG A 766 -11.75 -8.04 -0.58
N LYS A 767 -10.74 -7.48 -1.26
CA LYS A 767 -9.83 -8.24 -2.14
C LYS A 767 -8.95 -9.23 -1.37
N LEU A 768 -8.49 -8.88 -0.17
CA LEU A 768 -7.73 -9.79 0.70
C LEU A 768 -8.62 -10.90 1.27
N GLU A 769 -9.86 -10.59 1.66
CA GLU A 769 -10.85 -11.57 2.12
C GLU A 769 -11.21 -12.59 1.03
N GLU A 770 -11.43 -12.13 -0.20
CA GLU A 770 -11.68 -13.03 -1.32
C GLU A 770 -10.45 -13.90 -1.64
N LYS A 771 -9.24 -13.34 -1.60
CA LYS A 771 -8.00 -14.10 -1.77
C LYS A 771 -7.81 -15.15 -0.67
N GLU A 772 -8.10 -14.81 0.59
CA GLU A 772 -8.05 -15.73 1.74
C GLU A 772 -9.06 -16.87 1.55
N ARG A 773 -10.29 -16.56 1.17
CA ARG A 773 -11.35 -17.54 0.84
C ARG A 773 -10.96 -18.48 -0.30
N LEU A 774 -10.39 -17.95 -1.39
CA LEU A 774 -9.95 -18.74 -2.53
C LEU A 774 -8.77 -19.66 -2.17
N LEU A 775 -7.76 -19.14 -1.45
CA LEU A 775 -6.63 -19.95 -0.97
C LEU A 775 -7.09 -21.07 -0.04
N GLN A 776 -7.99 -20.79 0.91
CA GLN A 776 -8.59 -21.79 1.78
C GLN A 776 -9.29 -22.90 0.97
N GLY A 777 -10.03 -22.52 -0.09
CA GLY A 777 -10.64 -23.47 -1.02
C GLY A 777 -9.62 -24.36 -1.74
N THR A 778 -8.53 -23.79 -2.26
CA THR A 778 -7.47 -24.54 -2.95
C THR A 778 -6.69 -25.49 -2.04
N ILE A 779 -6.50 -25.12 -0.77
CA ILE A 779 -5.89 -26.01 0.23
C ILE A 779 -6.83 -27.19 0.49
N SER A 780 -8.13 -26.94 0.69
CA SER A 780 -9.11 -28.01 0.92
C SER A 780 -9.43 -28.88 -0.32
N THR A 781 -9.04 -28.50 -1.54
CA THR A 781 -8.98 -29.42 -2.69
C THR A 781 -7.70 -30.25 -2.68
N ALA A 782 -6.54 -29.60 -2.52
CA ALA A 782 -5.24 -30.28 -2.48
C ALA A 782 -5.14 -31.31 -1.33
N GLU A 783 -5.73 -31.03 -0.17
CA GLU A 783 -5.80 -31.94 0.97
C GLU A 783 -6.60 -33.22 0.65
N ARG A 784 -7.70 -33.10 -0.12
CA ARG A 784 -8.48 -34.27 -0.58
C ARG A 784 -7.74 -35.07 -1.64
N GLU A 785 -7.10 -34.40 -2.59
CA GLU A 785 -6.33 -35.06 -3.66
C GLU A 785 -5.10 -35.79 -3.11
N LEU A 786 -4.35 -35.16 -2.20
CA LEU A 786 -3.24 -35.79 -1.49
C LEU A 786 -3.71 -36.99 -0.64
N GLY A 787 -4.88 -36.90 0.00
CA GLY A 787 -5.50 -38.02 0.70
C GLY A 787 -5.79 -39.21 -0.21
N LEU A 788 -6.43 -38.97 -1.36
CA LEU A 788 -6.73 -40.01 -2.36
C LEU A 788 -5.46 -40.63 -2.96
N ARG A 789 -4.43 -39.83 -3.29
CA ARG A 789 -3.14 -40.33 -3.80
C ARG A 789 -2.40 -41.16 -2.76
N THR A 790 -2.44 -40.75 -1.48
CA THR A 790 -1.88 -41.53 -0.36
C THR A 790 -2.60 -42.87 -0.20
N GLN A 791 -3.94 -42.88 -0.24
CA GLN A 791 -4.74 -44.11 -0.16
C GLN A 791 -4.43 -45.07 -1.32
N ALA A 792 -4.24 -44.56 -2.54
CA ALA A 792 -3.84 -45.36 -3.70
C ALA A 792 -2.44 -45.96 -3.54
N LEU A 793 -1.47 -45.18 -3.03
CA LEU A 793 -0.12 -45.65 -2.73
C LEU A 793 -0.14 -46.76 -1.66
N ASP A 794 -0.92 -46.61 -0.59
CA ASP A 794 -1.08 -47.64 0.45
C ASP A 794 -1.82 -48.90 -0.04
N MET A 795 -2.67 -48.82 -1.07
CA MET A 795 -3.21 -50.01 -1.73
C MET A 795 -2.15 -50.72 -2.57
N ASN A 796 -1.37 -49.98 -3.36
CA ASN A 796 -0.32 -50.57 -4.19
C ASN A 796 0.80 -51.19 -3.35
N LYS A 797 1.12 -50.58 -2.20
CA LYS A 797 2.05 -51.12 -1.20
C LYS A 797 1.56 -52.46 -0.62
N ARG A 798 0.26 -52.57 -0.27
CA ARG A 798 -0.34 -53.83 0.18
C ARG A 798 -0.33 -54.90 -0.90
N LYS A 799 -0.73 -54.58 -2.14
CA LYS A 799 -0.66 -55.51 -3.27
C LYS A 799 0.77 -56.01 -3.54
N ALA A 800 1.78 -55.16 -3.38
CA ALA A 800 3.18 -55.58 -3.49
C ALA A 800 3.59 -56.56 -2.38
N GLN A 801 3.10 -56.37 -1.15
CA GLN A 801 3.32 -57.31 -0.04
C GLN A 801 2.57 -58.64 -0.24
N GLU A 802 1.31 -58.59 -0.67
CA GLU A 802 0.49 -59.76 -1.04
C GLU A 802 1.18 -60.59 -2.15
N SER A 803 1.68 -59.93 -3.20
CA SER A 803 2.42 -60.57 -4.28
C SER A 803 3.77 -61.14 -3.85
N ALA A 804 4.43 -60.55 -2.84
CA ALA A 804 5.68 -61.08 -2.29
C ALA A 804 5.42 -62.37 -1.49
N LEU A 805 4.41 -62.37 -0.61
CA LEU A 805 4.00 -63.56 0.15
C LEU A 805 3.59 -64.72 -0.77
N LEU A 806 2.83 -64.44 -1.84
CA LEU A 806 2.48 -65.45 -2.84
C LEU A 806 3.71 -66.01 -3.57
N SER A 807 4.75 -65.19 -3.79
CA SER A 807 6.01 -65.64 -4.38
C SER A 807 6.82 -66.53 -3.43
N GLU A 808 6.82 -66.24 -2.13
CA GLU A 808 7.43 -67.09 -1.10
C GLU A 808 6.70 -68.42 -0.96
N GLU A 809 5.36 -68.43 -0.98
CA GLU A 809 4.59 -69.67 -0.92
C GLU A 809 4.81 -70.55 -2.16
N LEU A 810 4.84 -69.96 -3.36
CA LEU A 810 5.18 -70.69 -4.60
C LEU A 810 6.63 -71.23 -4.58
N ARG A 811 7.57 -70.51 -3.97
CA ARG A 811 8.94 -71.00 -3.75
C ARG A 811 8.97 -72.20 -2.78
N ALA A 812 8.23 -72.14 -1.67
CA ALA A 812 8.12 -73.25 -0.72
C ALA A 812 7.46 -74.50 -1.34
N GLN A 813 6.42 -74.30 -2.18
CA GLN A 813 5.82 -75.39 -2.97
C GLN A 813 6.82 -76.00 -3.95
N LEU A 814 7.61 -75.16 -4.64
CA LEU A 814 8.67 -75.61 -5.55
C LEU A 814 9.75 -76.42 -4.83
N GLU A 815 10.24 -75.98 -3.67
CA GLU A 815 11.20 -76.74 -2.86
C GLU A 815 10.62 -78.07 -2.40
N GLN A 816 9.36 -78.12 -1.95
CA GLN A 816 8.72 -79.37 -1.56
C GLN A 816 8.59 -80.35 -2.74
N VAL A 817 8.30 -79.86 -3.95
CA VAL A 817 8.31 -80.67 -5.18
C VAL A 817 9.71 -81.15 -5.55
N GLN A 818 10.74 -80.29 -5.43
CA GLN A 818 12.13 -80.67 -5.65
C GLN A 818 12.62 -81.72 -4.64
N GLN A 819 12.21 -81.62 -3.38
CA GLN A 819 12.56 -82.60 -2.33
C GLN A 819 11.89 -83.96 -2.58
N LYS A 820 10.60 -83.96 -2.98
CA LYS A 820 9.89 -85.17 -3.45
C LYS A 820 10.59 -85.79 -4.67
N LEU A 821 10.98 -84.97 -5.65
CA LEU A 821 11.71 -85.41 -6.84
C LEU A 821 13.09 -85.99 -6.49
N LYS A 822 13.77 -85.44 -5.48
CA LYS A 822 15.05 -85.96 -4.98
C LYS A 822 14.87 -87.36 -4.36
N LEU A 823 13.88 -87.54 -3.49
CA LEU A 823 13.58 -88.85 -2.88
C LEU A 823 13.25 -89.91 -3.95
N VAL A 824 12.41 -89.58 -4.93
CA VAL A 824 12.08 -90.50 -6.05
C VAL A 824 13.32 -90.82 -6.90
N ARG A 825 14.25 -89.88 -7.10
CA ARG A 825 15.53 -90.15 -7.78
C ARG A 825 16.43 -91.09 -6.97
N GLU A 826 16.48 -90.93 -5.64
CA GLU A 826 17.25 -91.78 -4.74
C GLU A 826 16.67 -93.21 -4.72
N GLU A 827 15.34 -93.34 -4.64
CA GLU A 827 14.62 -94.62 -4.76
C GLU A 827 14.86 -95.30 -6.13
N VAL A 828 14.85 -94.55 -7.24
CA VAL A 828 15.16 -95.09 -8.58
C VAL A 828 16.62 -95.59 -8.67
N VAL A 829 17.56 -94.91 -8.02
CA VAL A 829 18.97 -95.34 -7.95
C VAL A 829 19.12 -96.61 -7.09
N GLU A 830 18.50 -96.68 -5.91
CA GLU A 830 18.52 -97.89 -5.08
C GLU A 830 17.87 -99.09 -5.77
N ASN A 831 16.75 -98.88 -6.47
CA ASN A 831 16.12 -99.92 -7.30
C ASN A 831 17.02 -100.37 -8.45
N SER A 832 17.76 -99.45 -9.10
CA SER A 832 18.72 -99.81 -10.15
C SER A 832 19.87 -100.65 -9.60
N ILE A 833 20.49 -100.22 -8.50
CA ILE A 833 21.58 -100.96 -7.82
C ILE A 833 21.11 -102.34 -7.36
N SER A 834 19.89 -102.42 -6.80
CA SER A 834 19.28 -103.69 -6.38
C SER A 834 19.07 -104.63 -7.57
N ARG A 835 18.55 -104.12 -8.69
CA ARG A 835 18.34 -104.91 -9.92
C ARG A 835 19.66 -105.35 -10.58
N GLU A 836 20.72 -104.55 -10.49
CA GLU A 836 22.06 -104.97 -10.93
C GLU A 836 22.64 -106.06 -10.03
N LYS A 837 22.49 -105.94 -8.70
CA LYS A 837 22.90 -106.96 -7.72
C LYS A 837 22.14 -108.28 -7.92
N GLU A 838 20.84 -108.23 -8.20
CA GLU A 838 20.05 -109.39 -8.60
C GLU A 838 20.50 -109.96 -9.95
N SER A 839 20.77 -109.12 -10.96
CA SER A 839 21.29 -109.57 -12.26
C SER A 839 22.65 -110.29 -12.10
N PHE A 840 23.53 -109.77 -11.25
CA PHE A 840 24.81 -110.40 -10.93
C PHE A 840 24.63 -111.75 -10.21
N ASN A 841 23.77 -111.80 -9.20
CA ASN A 841 23.44 -113.05 -8.49
C ASN A 841 22.83 -114.09 -9.44
N ALA A 842 21.93 -113.67 -10.34
CA ALA A 842 21.34 -114.53 -11.37
C ALA A 842 22.39 -115.04 -12.36
N ARG A 843 23.33 -114.20 -12.82
CA ARG A 843 24.47 -114.64 -13.66
C ARG A 843 25.34 -115.67 -12.94
N ARG A 844 25.66 -115.44 -11.66
CA ARG A 844 26.46 -116.36 -10.84
C ARG A 844 25.74 -117.70 -10.63
N ALA A 845 24.44 -117.68 -10.36
CA ALA A 845 23.62 -118.88 -10.30
C ALA A 845 23.56 -119.62 -11.65
N GLN A 846 23.44 -118.89 -12.77
CA GLN A 846 23.46 -119.44 -14.13
C GLN A 846 24.82 -120.11 -14.45
N GLU A 847 25.93 -119.52 -14.03
CA GLU A 847 27.25 -120.12 -14.12
C GLU A 847 27.36 -121.40 -13.26
N ASP A 848 26.88 -121.37 -12.02
CA ASP A 848 26.99 -122.52 -11.12
C ASP A 848 26.06 -123.67 -11.55
N ILE A 849 24.86 -123.37 -12.08
CA ILE A 849 24.02 -124.32 -12.83
C ILE A 849 24.79 -124.87 -14.04
N SER A 850 25.54 -124.04 -14.77
CA SER A 850 26.34 -124.49 -15.92
C SER A 850 27.53 -125.38 -15.51
N LYS A 851 28.18 -125.08 -14.37
CA LYS A 851 29.22 -125.91 -13.76
C LYS A 851 28.64 -127.25 -13.28
N LEU A 852 27.46 -127.25 -12.68
CA LEU A 852 26.74 -128.46 -12.24
C LEU A 852 26.27 -129.30 -13.42
N ARG A 853 25.69 -128.70 -14.48
CA ARG A 853 25.37 -129.40 -15.73
C ARG A 853 26.61 -130.06 -16.35
N ARG A 854 27.74 -129.35 -16.41
CA ARG A 854 29.03 -129.93 -16.86
C ARG A 854 29.55 -131.07 -15.95
N LYS A 855 29.28 -131.04 -14.64
CA LYS A 855 29.59 -132.15 -13.72
C LYS A 855 28.67 -133.35 -13.95
N ILE A 856 27.37 -133.13 -14.10
CA ILE A 856 26.37 -134.18 -14.42
C ILE A 856 26.75 -134.85 -15.75
N GLU A 857 27.10 -134.09 -16.78
CA GLU A 857 27.47 -134.67 -18.08
C GLU A 857 28.78 -135.47 -18.02
N LYS A 858 29.75 -135.04 -17.19
CA LYS A 858 30.95 -135.84 -16.88
C LYS A 858 30.61 -137.12 -16.11
N ALA A 859 29.58 -137.12 -15.28
CA ALA A 859 29.09 -138.30 -14.55
C ALA A 859 28.20 -139.23 -15.39
N LYS A 860 27.53 -138.71 -16.45
CA LYS A 860 26.82 -139.53 -17.43
C LYS A 860 27.74 -140.29 -18.39
N LYS A 861 28.86 -139.70 -18.80
CA LYS A 861 29.80 -140.35 -19.75
C LYS A 861 30.32 -141.74 -19.34
N PRO A 862 30.51 -142.10 -18.05
CA PRO A 862 30.73 -143.49 -17.65
C PRO A 862 29.44 -144.33 -17.60
N ALA A 863 28.28 -143.74 -17.26
CA ALA A 863 26.99 -144.47 -17.20
C ALA A 863 26.51 -144.92 -18.59
N GLU A 864 26.69 -144.09 -19.63
CA GLU A 864 26.37 -144.41 -21.04
C GLU A 864 27.34 -145.43 -21.68
N LYS A 865 28.28 -145.99 -20.90
CA LYS A 865 29.20 -147.07 -21.33
C LYS A 865 29.04 -148.39 -20.58
N ILE A 866 28.04 -148.53 -19.71
CA ILE A 866 27.70 -149.82 -19.09
C ILE A 866 26.71 -150.56 -19.99
N SER A 867 27.21 -151.11 -21.10
CA SER A 867 26.40 -151.90 -22.05
C SER A 867 26.52 -153.42 -21.86
N ASN A 868 27.59 -153.89 -21.20
CA ASN A 868 28.01 -155.29 -21.24
C ASN A 868 27.96 -155.97 -19.86
N GLY A 869 26.85 -155.79 -19.13
CA GLY A 869 26.60 -156.54 -17.89
C GLY A 869 26.56 -158.06 -18.14
N ASP A 870 26.05 -158.46 -19.30
CA ASP A 870 25.98 -159.87 -19.73
C ASP A 870 27.35 -160.49 -20.01
N GLU A 871 28.39 -159.73 -20.38
CA GLU A 871 29.73 -160.30 -20.60
C GLU A 871 30.37 -160.70 -19.27
N ILE A 872 30.31 -159.82 -18.27
CA ILE A 872 30.84 -160.09 -16.91
C ILE A 872 30.12 -161.30 -16.29
N LEU A 873 28.79 -161.36 -16.41
CA LEU A 873 28.01 -162.51 -15.94
C LEU A 873 28.34 -163.79 -16.70
N ASN A 874 28.60 -163.73 -18.02
CA ASN A 874 28.99 -164.91 -18.79
C ASN A 874 30.42 -165.40 -18.45
N GLU A 875 31.36 -164.50 -18.15
CA GLU A 875 32.70 -164.90 -17.69
C GLU A 875 32.63 -165.60 -16.31
N GLU A 876 31.89 -165.05 -15.35
CA GLU A 876 31.66 -165.71 -14.05
C GLU A 876 30.98 -167.08 -14.22
N ILE A 877 29.91 -167.16 -15.01
CA ILE A 877 29.20 -168.41 -15.32
C ILE A 877 30.14 -169.45 -15.96
N ASN A 878 31.05 -169.03 -16.83
CA ASN A 878 32.03 -169.92 -17.45
C ASN A 878 33.10 -170.40 -16.46
N GLU A 879 33.55 -169.55 -15.53
CA GLU A 879 34.47 -169.96 -14.46
C GLU A 879 33.82 -171.00 -13.53
N TYR A 880 32.55 -170.80 -13.13
CA TYR A 880 31.80 -171.77 -12.32
C TYR A 880 31.61 -173.11 -13.07
N LYS A 881 31.25 -173.08 -14.37
CA LYS A 881 31.17 -174.29 -15.22
C LYS A 881 32.51 -175.03 -15.30
N ALA A 882 33.62 -174.31 -15.47
CA ALA A 882 34.96 -174.91 -15.47
C ALA A 882 35.29 -175.57 -14.13
N ARG A 883 35.02 -174.90 -13.00
CA ARG A 883 35.22 -175.44 -11.64
C ARG A 883 34.38 -176.70 -11.36
N LEU A 884 33.18 -176.82 -11.92
CA LEU A 884 32.31 -178.00 -11.75
C LEU A 884 32.62 -179.18 -12.70
N THR A 885 33.40 -178.97 -13.76
CA THR A 885 33.70 -180.00 -14.77
C THR A 885 34.79 -180.98 -14.32
N CYS A 886 34.69 -182.25 -14.72
CA CYS A 886 35.61 -183.34 -14.37
C CYS A 886 36.99 -183.19 -15.05
N PRO A 887 38.09 -183.00 -14.30
CA PRO A 887 39.43 -182.75 -14.88
C PRO A 887 40.08 -183.97 -15.55
N CYS A 888 39.38 -185.12 -15.64
CA CYS A 888 39.84 -186.30 -16.37
C CYS A 888 39.28 -186.40 -17.79
N CYS A 889 38.28 -185.58 -18.14
CA CYS A 889 37.68 -185.57 -19.48
C CYS A 889 37.21 -184.20 -19.95
N ASN A 890 37.25 -183.17 -19.10
CA ASN A 890 36.89 -181.77 -19.40
C ASN A 890 35.54 -181.59 -20.12
N SER A 891 34.59 -182.49 -19.85
CA SER A 891 33.30 -182.58 -20.56
C SER A 891 32.12 -182.91 -19.65
N ARG A 892 32.27 -183.89 -18.74
CA ARG A 892 31.21 -184.27 -17.78
C ARG A 892 31.36 -183.52 -16.47
N VAL A 893 30.24 -183.20 -15.81
CA VAL A 893 30.22 -182.63 -14.45
C VAL A 893 30.81 -183.64 -13.44
N LYS A 894 31.34 -183.12 -12.33
CA LYS A 894 31.83 -183.91 -11.19
C LYS A 894 30.67 -184.57 -10.43
N ASP A 895 30.49 -185.88 -10.57
CA ASP A 895 29.44 -186.67 -9.90
C ASP A 895 29.97 -187.89 -9.11
N ALA A 896 31.28 -187.98 -8.81
CA ALA A 896 31.84 -189.06 -7.99
C ALA A 896 33.07 -188.65 -7.17
N VAL A 897 33.11 -189.07 -5.91
CA VAL A 897 34.23 -188.83 -4.98
C VAL A 897 35.04 -190.10 -4.72
N LEU A 898 36.37 -189.98 -4.68
CA LEU A 898 37.26 -190.99 -4.13
C LEU A 898 37.36 -190.80 -2.61
N THR A 899 36.73 -191.66 -1.82
CA THR A 899 36.59 -191.48 -0.35
C THR A 899 37.93 -191.45 0.38
N LYS A 900 38.96 -192.15 -0.14
CA LYS A 900 40.33 -192.15 0.40
C LYS A 900 41.11 -190.84 0.24
N CYS A 901 40.67 -189.91 -0.60
CA CYS A 901 41.38 -188.64 -0.80
C CYS A 901 40.47 -187.45 -1.11
N PHE A 902 39.16 -187.61 -0.95
CA PHE A 902 38.07 -186.64 -1.21
C PHE A 902 38.13 -185.90 -2.56
N HIS A 903 38.86 -186.44 -3.53
CA HIS A 903 38.96 -185.86 -4.87
C HIS A 903 37.76 -186.27 -5.72
N VAL A 904 37.11 -185.26 -6.33
CA VAL A 904 35.88 -185.43 -7.10
C VAL A 904 36.16 -185.35 -8.61
N PHE A 905 35.62 -186.33 -9.33
CA PHE A 905 35.66 -186.50 -10.79
C PHE A 905 34.25 -186.89 -11.27
N CYS A 906 34.07 -187.28 -12.53
CA CYS A 906 32.84 -187.97 -12.94
C CYS A 906 32.94 -189.49 -12.69
N PHE A 907 31.82 -190.12 -12.38
CA PHE A 907 31.71 -191.54 -12.02
C PHE A 907 32.27 -192.44 -13.11
N GLU A 908 32.03 -192.11 -14.38
CA GLU A 908 32.57 -192.84 -15.52
C GLU A 908 34.10 -192.81 -15.56
N CYS A 909 34.75 -191.66 -15.40
CA CYS A 909 36.21 -191.59 -15.38
C CYS A 909 36.84 -192.37 -14.21
N VAL A 910 36.18 -192.41 -13.06
CA VAL A 910 36.62 -193.22 -11.92
C VAL A 910 36.42 -194.70 -12.17
N LYS A 911 35.23 -195.09 -12.64
CA LYS A 911 34.87 -196.49 -12.94
C LYS A 911 35.74 -197.06 -14.06
N THR A 912 35.94 -196.34 -15.17
CA THR A 912 36.84 -196.78 -16.25
C THR A 912 38.26 -197.02 -15.74
N ARG A 913 38.80 -196.18 -14.84
CA ARG A 913 40.11 -196.42 -14.21
C ARG A 913 40.11 -197.61 -13.24
N TYR A 914 39.01 -197.85 -12.53
CA TYR A 914 38.88 -199.02 -11.68
C TYR A 914 38.83 -200.34 -12.47
N ASP A 915 38.06 -200.36 -13.57
CA ASP A 915 37.83 -201.51 -14.43
C ASP A 915 39.09 -201.84 -15.28
N THR A 916 39.74 -200.83 -15.85
CA THR A 916 41.04 -200.96 -16.55
C THR A 916 42.24 -201.22 -15.62
N ARG A 917 42.00 -201.48 -14.33
CA ARG A 917 42.98 -201.72 -13.27
C ARG A 917 43.96 -200.55 -12.99
N GLN A 918 43.77 -199.37 -13.62
CA GLN A 918 44.50 -198.12 -13.33
C GLN A 918 44.02 -197.46 -12.02
N ARG A 919 44.05 -198.24 -10.93
CA ARG A 919 43.42 -197.98 -9.61
C ARG A 919 44.15 -196.95 -8.75
N LYS A 920 44.52 -195.81 -9.34
CA LYS A 920 45.17 -194.65 -8.68
C LYS A 920 44.42 -193.36 -9.00
N CYS A 921 44.24 -192.52 -7.99
CA CYS A 921 43.58 -191.22 -8.09
C CYS A 921 44.25 -190.34 -9.17
N PRO A 922 43.50 -189.82 -10.16
CA PRO A 922 44.06 -188.96 -11.21
C PRO A 922 44.82 -187.72 -10.72
N LYS A 923 44.46 -187.17 -9.55
CA LYS A 923 45.02 -185.91 -9.02
C LYS A 923 46.10 -186.09 -7.96
N CYS A 924 46.15 -187.22 -7.25
CA CYS A 924 47.14 -187.45 -6.17
C CYS A 924 47.76 -188.86 -6.14
N ASN A 925 47.50 -189.70 -7.14
CA ASN A 925 48.01 -191.08 -7.27
C ASN A 925 47.70 -192.06 -6.11
N ALA A 926 46.94 -191.66 -5.09
CA ALA A 926 46.47 -192.53 -4.01
C ALA A 926 45.67 -193.73 -4.57
N ALA A 927 45.95 -194.94 -4.08
CA ALA A 927 45.34 -196.16 -4.59
C ALA A 927 43.91 -196.36 -4.05
N PHE A 928 43.00 -196.83 -4.92
CA PHE A 928 41.57 -196.99 -4.58
C PHE A 928 40.98 -198.31 -5.11
N GLY A 929 40.20 -199.00 -4.27
CA GLY A 929 39.50 -200.25 -4.54
C GLY A 929 37.99 -200.05 -4.78
N ALA A 930 37.24 -201.17 -4.82
CA ALA A 930 35.81 -201.18 -5.16
C ALA A 930 34.96 -200.25 -4.29
N ASN A 931 35.23 -200.25 -2.98
CA ASN A 931 34.45 -199.50 -1.98
C ASN A 931 34.98 -198.08 -1.76
N ASP A 932 36.06 -197.68 -2.43
CA ASP A 932 36.75 -196.40 -2.21
C ASP A 932 36.27 -195.29 -3.17
N PHE A 933 35.23 -195.54 -3.97
CA PHE A 933 34.61 -194.53 -4.83
C PHE A 933 33.09 -194.58 -4.78
N HIS A 934 32.46 -193.42 -4.60
CA HIS A 934 31.00 -193.29 -4.44
C HIS A 934 30.47 -192.18 -5.35
N ARG A 935 29.25 -192.35 -5.87
CA ARG A 935 28.56 -191.30 -6.65
C ARG A 935 28.05 -190.21 -5.70
N ILE A 936 28.19 -188.95 -6.10
CA ILE A 936 27.65 -187.79 -5.39
C ILE A 936 26.82 -186.95 -6.34
N TYR A 937 25.81 -186.26 -5.81
CA TYR A 937 24.99 -185.33 -6.57
C TYR A 937 25.37 -183.91 -6.16
N ILE A 938 25.82 -183.12 -7.13
CA ILE A 938 25.96 -181.67 -7.03
C ILE A 938 24.73 -181.10 -7.75
N GLY A 939 23.98 -180.23 -7.06
CA GLY A 939 22.78 -179.58 -7.59
C GLY A 939 23.08 -178.44 -8.55
#